data_AF-A0A7C3IGY4-F1
#
_entry.id   AF-A0A7C3IGY4-F1
#
_cell.length_a   1.000
_cell.length_b   1.000
_cell.length_c   1.000
_cell.angle_alpha   90.00
_cell.angle_beta   90.00
_cell.angle_gamma   90.00
#
_symmetry.space_group_name_H-M   'P 1'
#
loop_
_entity.id
_entity.type
_entity.pdbx_description
1 polymer ?
#
loop_
_entity_poly.entity_id
_entity_poly.type
_entity_poly.pdbx_seq_one_letter_code
_entity_poly.pdbx_strand_id
1 'polypeptide(L)'
;MSHSSPSDRSSRTRPLTLEALEPRCLLSANITFALGVLSVVGDAASDWIRVTDNGDGSAIVAVPSDPANAAPVLYVGVTDIVVQTGDGNNRVDYQLNASGVAPAAFAPANATIQAGLGKDSLYINLFLPAVQNVLGQAANLQVNLVGGKNVLQFWADGALPGVGEFAGLVNLDLLGGISKDSVNLAFSDLYTSVTIDTIGVGGKDSLLMDYSGVPVGMPSSLTVRMSEGKDTFRLSASSPIPGDPASDGLLVAFDGLGGSDSCSMSFLDIFANVLLDMGLGNDSVAITYDGLVGSGFSSVLADMGEGKDKFTLTASSPLPLVPPGTGLFVNLDSQTSLSASLSFTDVTSQVLINGDLGSDKVSMRYNGVPDDSFVVADLGEGKNSFTLDARANPLDLPGIAPGALDVQVLGGDASNTTNLSFYHVFPSILVDVGEGNDGTYITIDGLPVGFTAPVNVDMANGKNVFQLLAKGDPPAGPPLGARGGLSLILSSGFGNDVVSMSFFDVWTSVTANLGDGPNSANILLDAPVSLANGGAGAIGANTLFVMGGVSSDLFNLTLGSPAGTAGAVAALGSVAAFLDAGGGPNTVKLTVGGDVALGQDLATTVLTGAGNDLLSLISRSIFCDGSVRLAADLGAGFDLFNGLVVADVNPTGLVDVAVGLGASTDDCNLQYRGQINGDVKLLVDGADGNDTIQAYIIPTVGSVGTLQAELYGGLNNDDLSFLMWGLQGQLPALTTNLLVDGGPNFDVAWVVPNVPVLNIEELHIAPEP
;
A
#
# COMPACT_ATOMS: atom_id res chain seq x y z
N MET A 1 -67.20 85.71 -18.03
CA MET A 1 -66.97 87.15 -18.22
C MET A 1 -65.73 87.52 -17.41
N SER A 2 -64.57 87.64 -18.09
CA SER A 2 -63.77 88.89 -18.25
C SER A 2 -63.12 89.38 -16.95
N HIS A 3 -61.79 89.30 -16.79
CA HIS A 3 -60.78 90.34 -17.15
C HIS A 3 -61.17 91.74 -16.63
N SER A 4 -60.35 92.57 -15.99
CA SER A 4 -58.90 92.60 -15.71
C SER A 4 -58.60 93.91 -14.96
N SER A 5 -57.56 93.99 -14.11
CA SER A 5 -56.81 95.24 -13.83
C SER A 5 -55.44 94.96 -13.18
N PRO A 6 -54.43 95.85 -13.35
CA PRO A 6 -53.01 95.52 -13.20
C PRO A 6 -52.24 96.31 -12.12
N SER A 7 -50.97 95.90 -11.97
CA SER A 7 -49.82 96.50 -11.27
C SER A 7 -49.64 96.18 -9.78
N ASP A 8 -48.63 95.36 -9.47
CA ASP A 8 -47.88 95.54 -8.22
C ASP A 8 -46.42 95.04 -8.30
N ARG A 9 -45.61 95.67 -7.47
CA ARG A 9 -44.14 95.64 -7.37
C ARG A 9 -43.59 94.24 -7.11
N SER A 10 -42.51 93.87 -7.80
CA SER A 10 -41.83 92.59 -7.63
C SER A 10 -41.09 92.51 -6.28
N SER A 11 -41.81 92.05 -5.26
CA SER A 11 -41.21 91.53 -4.03
C SER A 11 -40.51 90.21 -4.36
N ARG A 12 -39.23 90.08 -3.99
CA ARG A 12 -38.52 88.80 -3.98
C ARG A 12 -39.13 87.90 -2.91
N THR A 13 -40.13 87.12 -3.29
CA THR A 13 -40.58 85.95 -2.53
C THR A 13 -39.63 84.80 -2.81
N ARG A 14 -38.71 84.54 -1.87
CA ARG A 14 -38.08 83.22 -1.77
C ARG A 14 -39.20 82.22 -1.47
N PRO A 15 -39.42 81.18 -2.28
CA PRO A 15 -40.33 80.12 -1.87
C PRO A 15 -39.76 79.49 -0.60
N LEU A 16 -40.55 79.46 0.46
CA LEU A 16 -40.34 78.54 1.57
C LEU A 16 -40.50 77.14 0.99
N THR A 17 -39.41 76.53 0.57
CA THR A 17 -39.34 75.08 0.44
C THR A 17 -39.39 74.55 1.86
N LEU A 18 -40.49 73.86 2.18
CA LEU A 18 -40.46 72.92 3.29
C LEU A 18 -39.40 71.89 2.90
N GLU A 19 -38.20 72.00 3.46
CA GLU A 19 -37.24 70.91 3.38
C GLU A 19 -37.95 69.72 4.00
N ALA A 20 -38.09 68.64 3.22
CA ALA A 20 -38.46 67.37 3.82
C ALA A 20 -37.44 67.14 4.93
N LEU A 21 -37.92 67.04 6.18
CA LEU A 21 -37.10 66.57 7.28
C LEU A 21 -36.36 65.32 6.79
N GLU A 22 -35.08 65.21 7.10
CA GLU A 22 -34.33 63.97 6.88
C GLU A 22 -35.21 62.80 7.33
N PRO A 23 -35.36 61.72 6.53
CA PRO A 23 -36.12 60.56 6.96
C PRO A 23 -35.61 60.16 8.34
N ARG A 24 -36.48 60.27 9.35
CA ARG A 24 -36.14 59.75 10.67
C ARG A 24 -36.02 58.24 10.50
N CYS A 25 -34.80 57.72 10.64
CA CYS A 25 -34.60 56.30 10.94
C CYS A 25 -35.30 56.04 12.28
N LEU A 26 -36.54 55.57 12.23
CA LEU A 26 -37.18 54.94 13.38
C LEU A 26 -36.57 53.54 13.47
N LEU A 27 -35.44 53.48 14.17
CA LEU A 27 -34.78 52.26 14.63
C LEU A 27 -35.61 51.66 15.76
N SER A 28 -35.90 50.37 15.70
CA SER A 28 -35.90 49.54 16.91
C SER A 28 -36.10 48.08 16.54
N ALA A 29 -35.21 47.23 17.03
CA ALA A 29 -35.55 45.84 17.28
C ALA A 29 -36.74 45.79 18.26
N ASN A 30 -37.79 45.06 17.91
CA ASN A 30 -39.02 44.95 18.69
C ASN A 30 -38.92 43.74 19.64
N ILE A 31 -39.13 43.97 20.95
CA ILE A 31 -39.11 42.93 21.98
C ILE A 31 -40.54 42.66 22.45
N THR A 32 -40.99 41.41 22.37
CA THR A 32 -42.32 40.98 22.83
C THR A 32 -42.21 39.74 23.72
N PHE A 33 -43.07 39.65 24.74
CA PHE A 33 -43.16 38.47 25.60
C PHE A 33 -44.62 38.06 25.80
N ALA A 34 -44.99 36.88 25.32
CA ALA A 34 -46.36 36.36 25.43
C ALA A 34 -46.35 34.83 25.47
N LEU A 35 -47.18 34.26 26.36
CA LEU A 35 -47.38 32.81 26.48
C LEU A 35 -46.07 31.99 26.64
N GLY A 36 -45.05 32.57 27.28
CA GLY A 36 -43.74 31.92 27.49
C GLY A 36 -42.71 32.16 26.39
N VAL A 37 -43.11 32.76 25.26
CA VAL A 37 -42.22 33.05 24.13
C VAL A 37 -41.70 34.49 24.23
N LEU A 38 -40.37 34.65 24.30
CA LEU A 38 -39.66 35.93 24.25
C LEU A 38 -39.11 36.14 22.86
N SER A 39 -39.65 37.12 22.12
CA SER A 39 -39.28 37.37 20.72
C SER A 39 -38.60 38.73 20.56
N VAL A 40 -37.44 38.75 19.89
CA VAL A 40 -36.68 39.93 19.47
C VAL A 40 -36.62 39.96 17.94
N VAL A 41 -37.25 40.94 17.31
CA VAL A 41 -37.28 41.08 15.84
C VAL A 41 -36.60 42.38 15.43
N GLY A 42 -35.43 42.28 14.81
CA GLY A 42 -34.63 43.37 14.27
C GLY A 42 -35.20 43.96 12.98
N ASP A 43 -34.56 45.01 12.49
CA ASP A 43 -34.97 45.75 11.30
C ASP A 43 -33.88 45.71 10.19
N ALA A 44 -33.90 46.66 9.25
CA ALA A 44 -32.90 46.71 8.18
C ALA A 44 -31.57 47.35 8.60
N ALA A 45 -31.47 47.85 9.83
CA ALA A 45 -30.27 48.45 10.40
C ALA A 45 -29.40 47.41 11.12
N SER A 46 -28.15 47.77 11.35
CA SER A 46 -27.19 46.94 12.08
C SER A 46 -27.44 47.06 13.59
N ASP A 47 -27.99 46.01 14.18
CA ASP A 47 -28.27 45.95 15.63
C ASP A 47 -27.26 45.10 16.39
N TRP A 48 -27.04 45.45 17.66
CA TRP A 48 -26.40 44.59 18.63
C TRP A 48 -27.45 44.10 19.61
N ILE A 49 -27.74 42.79 19.63
CA ILE A 49 -28.73 42.14 20.50
C ILE A 49 -27.97 41.30 21.53
N ARG A 50 -28.32 41.43 22.81
CA ARG A 50 -27.80 40.58 23.90
C ARG A 50 -28.93 39.87 24.60
N VAL A 51 -28.78 38.56 24.77
CA VAL A 51 -29.71 37.70 25.49
C VAL A 51 -28.94 36.89 26.52
N THR A 52 -29.37 36.93 27.78
CA THR A 52 -28.86 36.07 28.86
C THR A 52 -30.01 35.23 29.39
N ASP A 53 -30.05 33.95 29.03
CA ASP A 53 -30.92 32.95 29.64
C ASP A 53 -30.27 32.49 30.95
N ASN A 54 -30.97 32.59 32.08
CA ASN A 54 -30.44 32.19 33.38
C ASN A 54 -30.57 30.68 33.62
N GLY A 55 -31.25 29.94 32.76
CA GLY A 55 -31.44 28.49 32.87
C GLY A 55 -32.42 28.09 33.98
N ASP A 56 -33.21 29.02 34.51
CA ASP A 56 -34.22 28.81 35.56
C ASP A 56 -35.63 29.25 35.12
N GLY A 57 -35.85 29.39 33.80
CA GLY A 57 -37.05 29.96 33.22
C GLY A 57 -37.10 31.49 33.24
N SER A 58 -35.98 32.18 33.49
CA SER A 58 -35.86 33.63 33.35
C SER A 58 -34.78 34.04 32.34
N ALA A 59 -34.99 35.16 31.63
CA ALA A 59 -34.05 35.67 30.64
C ALA A 59 -33.94 37.20 30.69
N ILE A 60 -32.77 37.73 30.35
CA ILE A 60 -32.46 39.16 30.27
C ILE A 60 -32.18 39.53 28.81
N VAL A 61 -32.82 40.58 28.30
CA VAL A 61 -32.59 41.07 26.92
C VAL A 61 -32.22 42.54 26.93
N ALA A 62 -31.27 42.93 26.06
CA ALA A 62 -30.91 44.31 25.76
C ALA A 62 -30.54 44.45 24.27
N VAL A 63 -30.78 45.63 23.70
CA VAL A 63 -30.33 46.01 22.34
C VAL A 63 -29.50 47.28 22.45
N PRO A 64 -28.18 47.21 22.77
CA PRO A 64 -27.38 48.41 23.06
C PRO A 64 -27.24 49.42 21.91
N SER A 65 -27.46 48.99 20.67
CA SER A 65 -27.49 49.86 19.50
C SER A 65 -28.76 50.72 19.43
N ASP A 66 -29.82 50.34 20.13
CA ASP A 66 -31.11 51.01 20.15
C ASP A 66 -31.33 51.75 21.48
N PRO A 67 -31.35 53.10 21.49
CA PRO A 67 -31.60 53.87 22.70
C PRO A 67 -32.91 53.51 23.44
N ALA A 68 -33.94 53.00 22.74
CA ALA A 68 -35.20 52.60 23.35
C ALA A 68 -35.08 51.27 24.13
N ASN A 69 -34.18 50.39 23.69
CA ASN A 69 -34.02 49.03 24.20
C ASN A 69 -32.60 48.77 24.78
N ALA A 70 -31.79 49.81 24.98
CA ALA A 70 -30.40 49.70 25.43
C ALA A 70 -30.27 49.20 26.87
N ALA A 71 -31.28 49.43 27.72
CA ALA A 71 -31.27 48.98 29.10
C ALA A 71 -31.70 47.50 29.21
N PRO A 72 -30.99 46.65 29.98
CA PRO A 72 -31.39 45.26 30.19
C PRO A 72 -32.75 45.12 30.88
N VAL A 73 -33.59 44.22 30.37
CA VAL A 73 -34.93 43.91 30.93
C VAL A 73 -35.01 42.42 31.29
N LEU A 74 -35.48 42.11 32.50
CA LEU A 74 -35.70 40.75 32.99
C LEU A 74 -37.12 40.25 32.67
N TYR A 75 -37.20 39.04 32.11
CA TYR A 75 -38.43 38.31 31.83
C TYR A 75 -38.44 37.00 32.63
N VAL A 76 -39.61 36.60 33.13
CA VAL A 76 -39.79 35.39 33.96
C VAL A 76 -40.89 34.52 33.37
N GLY A 77 -40.71 33.20 33.43
CA GLY A 77 -41.61 32.23 32.79
C GLY A 77 -41.32 32.04 31.31
N VAL A 78 -40.06 32.23 30.89
CA VAL A 78 -39.60 32.06 29.51
C VAL A 78 -39.40 30.57 29.24
N THR A 79 -40.05 30.06 28.21
CA THR A 79 -39.89 28.68 27.70
C THR A 79 -39.19 28.68 26.35
N ASP A 80 -39.37 29.74 25.56
CA ASP A 80 -38.81 29.86 24.21
C ASP A 80 -38.27 31.27 23.99
N ILE A 81 -37.13 31.37 23.32
CA ILE A 81 -36.47 32.62 22.93
C ILE A 81 -36.34 32.61 21.40
N VAL A 82 -36.85 33.64 20.73
CA VAL A 82 -36.77 33.77 19.27
C VAL A 82 -36.10 35.09 18.92
N VAL A 83 -34.97 35.06 18.23
CA VAL A 83 -34.25 36.23 17.72
C VAL A 83 -34.27 36.20 16.19
N GLN A 84 -34.73 37.27 15.56
CA GLN A 84 -34.68 37.47 14.11
C GLN A 84 -33.95 38.78 13.84
N THR A 85 -32.82 38.78 13.15
CA THR A 85 -31.96 39.99 13.06
C THR A 85 -32.40 41.00 12.00
N GLY A 86 -33.05 40.55 10.92
CA GLY A 86 -33.41 41.41 9.79
C GLY A 86 -32.24 41.62 8.82
N ASP A 87 -32.37 42.55 7.87
CA ASP A 87 -31.43 42.66 6.73
C ASP A 87 -30.09 43.36 7.04
N GLY A 88 -29.93 43.90 8.26
CA GLY A 88 -28.72 44.61 8.68
C GLY A 88 -27.49 43.71 8.88
N ASN A 89 -26.33 44.30 9.18
CA ASN A 89 -25.17 43.53 9.66
C ASN A 89 -25.23 43.50 11.19
N ASN A 90 -25.93 42.54 11.74
CA ASN A 90 -26.28 42.46 13.14
C ASN A 90 -25.23 41.67 13.95
N ARG A 91 -25.19 41.92 15.25
CA ARG A 91 -24.45 41.13 16.23
C ARG A 91 -25.41 40.56 17.26
N VAL A 92 -25.37 39.27 17.50
CA VAL A 92 -26.17 38.61 18.55
C VAL A 92 -25.22 37.97 19.55
N ASP A 93 -25.30 38.37 20.83
CA ASP A 93 -24.62 37.68 21.93
C ASP A 93 -25.67 36.93 22.77
N TYR A 94 -25.71 35.59 22.68
CA TYR A 94 -26.56 34.74 23.51
C TYR A 94 -25.72 34.02 24.57
N GLN A 95 -26.18 34.05 25.83
CA GLN A 95 -25.54 33.36 26.94
C GLN A 95 -26.55 32.53 27.72
N LEU A 96 -26.26 31.24 27.95
CA LEU A 96 -27.00 30.40 28.88
C LEU A 96 -26.20 30.24 30.18
N ASN A 97 -26.86 30.52 31.30
CA ASN A 97 -26.32 30.47 32.65
C ASN A 97 -24.99 31.24 32.80
N ALA A 98 -24.99 32.51 32.43
CA ALA A 98 -23.82 33.39 32.53
C ALA A 98 -23.23 33.50 33.95
N SER A 99 -23.97 33.08 34.99
CA SER A 99 -23.52 33.10 36.38
C SER A 99 -22.44 32.05 36.68
N GLY A 100 -22.36 30.98 35.88
CA GLY A 100 -21.49 29.83 36.16
C GLY A 100 -21.96 28.97 37.34
N VAL A 101 -23.10 29.30 37.96
CA VAL A 101 -23.62 28.63 39.15
C VAL A 101 -24.85 27.81 38.75
N ALA A 102 -24.94 26.57 39.24
CA ALA A 102 -26.10 25.72 39.00
C ALA A 102 -27.37 26.37 39.60
N PRO A 103 -28.44 26.62 38.81
CA PRO A 103 -29.72 27.03 39.36
C PRO A 103 -30.34 25.86 40.15
N ALA A 104 -31.23 26.19 41.10
CA ALA A 104 -31.91 25.18 41.92
C ALA A 104 -32.80 24.23 41.09
N ALA A 105 -33.30 24.71 39.95
CA ALA A 105 -33.94 23.91 38.91
C ALA A 105 -33.37 24.38 37.57
N PHE A 106 -32.68 23.50 36.86
CA PHE A 106 -32.20 23.78 35.51
C PHE A 106 -33.35 23.52 34.53
N ALA A 107 -33.79 24.57 33.84
CA ALA A 107 -34.87 24.61 32.86
C ALA A 107 -34.53 25.67 31.78
N PRO A 108 -33.57 25.38 30.89
CA PRO A 108 -33.20 26.29 29.81
C PRO A 108 -34.36 26.50 28.83
N ALA A 109 -34.47 27.70 28.25
CA ALA A 109 -35.42 27.95 27.18
C ALA A 109 -34.94 27.33 25.86
N ASN A 110 -35.88 26.93 24.98
CA ASN A 110 -35.51 26.63 23.60
C ASN A 110 -35.17 27.93 22.88
N ALA A 111 -34.01 28.03 22.26
CA ALA A 111 -33.59 29.24 21.56
C ALA A 111 -33.61 29.03 20.04
N THR A 112 -34.20 29.97 19.30
CA THR A 112 -34.16 30.03 17.84
C THR A 112 -33.58 31.38 17.42
N ILE A 113 -32.47 31.38 16.69
CA ILE A 113 -31.80 32.59 16.19
C ILE A 113 -31.76 32.52 14.66
N GLN A 114 -32.31 33.52 13.99
CA GLN A 114 -32.33 33.65 12.53
C GLN A 114 -31.57 34.92 12.14
N ALA A 115 -30.42 34.72 11.48
CA ALA A 115 -29.74 35.77 10.75
C ALA A 115 -30.58 36.18 9.53
N GLY A 116 -30.49 37.42 9.10
CA GLY A 116 -31.18 37.88 7.89
C GLY A 116 -30.28 37.80 6.68
N LEU A 117 -30.36 38.79 5.79
CA LEU A 117 -29.56 38.81 4.54
C LEU A 117 -28.23 39.56 4.67
N GLY A 118 -27.98 40.22 5.80
CA GLY A 118 -26.74 40.95 6.02
C GLY A 118 -25.58 40.07 6.49
N LYS A 119 -24.47 40.69 6.86
CA LYS A 119 -23.29 40.00 7.38
C LYS A 119 -23.35 39.99 8.91
N ASP A 120 -23.98 38.96 9.44
CA ASP A 120 -24.24 38.85 10.87
C ASP A 120 -23.09 38.17 11.63
N SER A 121 -22.94 38.52 12.91
CA SER A 121 -21.99 37.93 13.84
C SER A 121 -22.70 37.41 15.08
N LEU A 122 -22.76 36.09 15.22
CA LEU A 122 -23.46 35.40 16.29
C LEU A 122 -22.43 34.84 17.27
N TYR A 123 -22.53 35.20 18.55
CA TYR A 123 -21.70 34.72 19.63
C TYR A 123 -22.59 34.02 20.66
N ILE A 124 -22.42 32.72 20.82
CA ILE A 124 -23.26 31.88 21.66
C ILE A 124 -22.36 31.21 22.69
N ASN A 125 -22.67 31.38 23.98
CA ASN A 125 -21.92 30.77 25.08
C ASN A 125 -22.87 30.03 26.02
N LEU A 126 -22.71 28.72 26.15
CA LEU A 126 -23.50 27.88 27.01
C LEU A 126 -22.64 27.36 28.16
N PHE A 127 -22.99 27.75 29.39
CA PHE A 127 -22.41 27.13 30.59
C PHE A 127 -23.38 26.08 31.15
N LEU A 128 -22.99 24.81 31.09
CA LEU A 128 -23.83 23.70 31.54
C LEU A 128 -23.38 23.23 32.93
N PRO A 129 -24.16 23.51 33.99
CA PRO A 129 -23.76 23.18 35.35
C PRO A 129 -23.82 21.67 35.64
N ALA A 130 -22.93 21.18 36.51
CA ALA A 130 -23.03 19.83 37.08
C ALA A 130 -24.23 19.73 38.03
N VAL A 131 -25.36 19.22 37.55
CA VAL A 131 -26.54 18.99 38.39
C VAL A 131 -26.79 17.49 38.51
N GLN A 132 -26.58 16.92 39.71
CA GLN A 132 -26.99 15.54 39.99
C GLN A 132 -28.51 15.41 39.79
N ASN A 133 -28.93 14.37 39.03
CA ASN A 133 -30.32 13.96 38.79
C ASN A 133 -31.13 14.70 37.70
N VAL A 134 -30.48 15.38 36.74
CA VAL A 134 -31.19 15.97 35.59
C VAL A 134 -31.02 15.08 34.35
N LEU A 135 -31.52 13.84 34.43
CA LEU A 135 -31.65 12.99 33.23
C LEU A 135 -32.70 13.62 32.30
N GLY A 136 -32.27 14.13 31.14
CA GLY A 136 -33.15 14.46 30.02
C GLY A 136 -33.52 15.93 29.77
N GLN A 137 -32.86 16.92 30.40
CA GLN A 137 -33.03 18.32 29.99
C GLN A 137 -31.90 18.77 29.07
N ALA A 138 -32.28 19.23 27.87
CA ALA A 138 -31.37 19.63 26.82
C ALA A 138 -31.42 21.15 26.59
N ALA A 139 -30.27 21.76 26.33
CA ALA A 139 -30.24 23.08 25.71
C ALA A 139 -30.53 22.90 24.21
N ASN A 140 -31.77 23.20 23.80
CA ASN A 140 -32.17 23.14 22.40
C ASN A 140 -31.94 24.51 21.76
N LEU A 141 -31.06 24.56 20.76
CA LEU A 141 -30.71 25.76 20.04
C LEU A 141 -30.84 25.49 18.54
N GLN A 142 -31.62 26.33 17.86
CA GLN A 142 -31.69 26.37 16.41
C GLN A 142 -31.09 27.69 15.91
N VAL A 143 -30.11 27.60 15.00
CA VAL A 143 -29.50 28.77 14.36
C VAL A 143 -29.68 28.65 12.86
N ASN A 144 -30.23 29.69 12.23
CA ASN A 144 -30.35 29.77 10.78
C ASN A 144 -29.61 31.01 10.29
N LEU A 145 -28.55 30.82 9.50
CA LEU A 145 -27.73 31.89 8.95
C LEU A 145 -28.33 32.54 7.69
N VAL A 146 -29.36 31.92 7.09
CA VAL A 146 -30.15 32.42 5.95
C VAL A 146 -29.33 32.92 4.75
N GLY A 147 -28.84 34.15 4.74
CA GLY A 147 -28.06 34.73 3.64
C GLY A 147 -27.01 35.71 4.13
N GLY A 148 -26.16 36.20 3.21
CA GLY A 148 -25.05 37.07 3.59
C GLY A 148 -23.86 36.31 4.16
N LYS A 149 -22.75 37.01 4.45
CA LYS A 149 -21.51 36.34 4.91
C LYS A 149 -21.42 36.38 6.42
N ASN A 150 -21.95 35.35 7.08
CA ASN A 150 -22.11 35.35 8.52
C ASN A 150 -20.95 34.66 9.24
N VAL A 151 -20.83 34.97 10.52
CA VAL A 151 -19.89 34.33 11.45
C VAL A 151 -20.67 33.83 12.66
N LEU A 152 -20.59 32.54 12.95
CA LEU A 152 -21.07 31.94 14.20
C LEU A 152 -19.88 31.49 15.03
N GLN A 153 -19.80 31.96 16.27
CA GLN A 153 -18.90 31.45 17.30
C GLN A 153 -19.75 30.88 18.42
N PHE A 154 -19.59 29.59 18.67
CA PHE A 154 -20.33 28.85 19.67
C PHE A 154 -19.35 28.20 20.64
N TRP A 155 -19.59 28.40 21.93
CA TRP A 155 -18.88 27.70 23.00
C TRP A 155 -19.89 27.03 23.91
N ALA A 156 -19.64 25.77 24.23
CA ALA A 156 -20.31 25.10 25.32
C ALA A 156 -19.26 24.48 26.25
N ASP A 157 -19.38 24.77 27.53
CA ASP A 157 -18.49 24.25 28.57
C ASP A 157 -19.30 23.49 29.62
N GLY A 158 -18.88 22.26 29.91
CA GLY A 158 -19.35 21.46 31.03
C GLY A 158 -18.58 21.77 32.33
N ALA A 159 -19.16 21.42 33.47
CA ALA A 159 -18.47 21.55 34.77
C ALA A 159 -17.53 20.36 35.04
N LEU A 160 -16.32 20.65 35.54
CA LEU A 160 -15.19 19.71 35.74
C LEU A 160 -15.58 18.34 36.38
N PRO A 161 -14.91 17.24 35.95
CA PRO A 161 -15.18 15.90 36.44
C PRO A 161 -14.76 15.70 37.90
N GLY A 162 -15.75 15.50 38.77
CA GLY A 162 -15.59 15.10 40.16
C GLY A 162 -16.89 14.56 40.73
N VAL A 163 -17.07 13.23 40.65
CA VAL A 163 -18.12 12.41 41.28
C VAL A 163 -19.59 12.64 40.83
N GLY A 164 -20.00 12.02 39.72
CA GLY A 164 -21.41 11.80 39.37
C GLY A 164 -21.64 11.60 37.86
N GLU A 165 -22.63 10.80 37.47
CA GLU A 165 -23.12 10.73 36.08
C GLU A 165 -23.60 12.12 35.65
N PHE A 166 -23.05 12.65 34.56
CA PHE A 166 -23.35 13.98 34.03
C PHE A 166 -24.33 13.87 32.85
N ALA A 167 -25.30 14.78 32.77
CA ALA A 167 -26.23 14.86 31.64
C ALA A 167 -26.53 16.34 31.35
N GLY A 168 -25.81 16.93 30.40
CA GLY A 168 -26.17 18.20 29.77
C GLY A 168 -26.17 18.01 28.26
N LEU A 169 -27.33 17.71 27.67
CA LEU A 169 -27.47 17.49 26.22
C LEU A 169 -27.54 18.85 25.50
N VAL A 170 -26.73 19.08 24.48
CA VAL A 170 -26.89 20.23 23.57
C VAL A 170 -27.45 19.72 22.25
N ASN A 171 -28.65 20.14 21.88
CA ASN A 171 -29.18 19.92 20.54
C ASN A 171 -29.01 21.21 19.75
N LEU A 172 -27.98 21.28 18.91
CA LEU A 172 -27.74 22.40 18.01
C LEU A 172 -28.19 22.02 16.59
N ASP A 173 -29.25 22.63 16.07
CA ASP A 173 -29.62 22.57 14.65
C ASP A 173 -29.12 23.84 13.96
N LEU A 174 -28.19 23.70 13.01
CA LEU A 174 -27.57 24.81 12.29
C LEU A 174 -27.86 24.71 10.79
N LEU A 175 -28.37 25.82 10.22
CA LEU A 175 -28.64 25.98 8.80
C LEU A 175 -27.76 27.09 8.22
N GLY A 176 -26.85 26.77 7.30
CA GLY A 176 -25.80 27.67 6.80
C GLY A 176 -26.23 28.77 5.82
N GLY A 177 -27.36 28.64 5.12
CA GLY A 177 -27.83 29.66 4.17
C GLY A 177 -27.27 29.57 2.74
N ILE A 178 -27.44 30.60 1.91
CA ILE A 178 -27.06 30.56 0.47
C ILE A 178 -25.70 31.24 0.14
N SER A 179 -24.93 31.61 1.16
CA SER A 179 -23.79 32.51 1.03
C SER A 179 -22.53 31.89 1.63
N LYS A 180 -21.45 32.67 1.77
CA LYS A 180 -20.22 32.16 2.39
C LYS A 180 -20.26 32.43 3.89
N ASP A 181 -20.29 31.37 4.68
CA ASP A 181 -20.42 31.44 6.13
C ASP A 181 -19.21 30.80 6.85
N SER A 182 -18.96 31.25 8.07
CA SER A 182 -17.88 30.75 8.93
C SER A 182 -18.43 30.39 10.30
N VAL A 183 -18.35 29.12 10.63
CA VAL A 183 -18.87 28.55 11.87
C VAL A 183 -17.71 27.98 12.67
N ASN A 184 -17.60 28.39 13.93
CA ASN A 184 -16.65 27.83 14.89
C ASN A 184 -17.42 27.33 16.11
N LEU A 185 -17.32 26.03 16.39
CA LEU A 185 -17.96 25.38 17.53
C LEU A 185 -16.89 24.80 18.44
N ALA A 186 -16.92 25.15 19.71
CA ALA A 186 -16.02 24.60 20.71
C ALA A 186 -16.83 23.97 21.84
N PHE A 187 -16.45 22.73 22.18
CA PHE A 187 -17.05 21.94 23.24
C PHE A 187 -15.93 21.52 24.22
N SER A 188 -16.14 21.75 25.50
CA SER A 188 -15.21 21.30 26.55
C SER A 188 -15.95 20.54 27.67
N ASP A 189 -15.40 19.40 28.08
CA ASP A 189 -15.89 18.59 29.22
C ASP A 189 -17.40 18.23 29.15
N LEU A 190 -17.89 17.90 27.95
CA LEU A 190 -19.32 17.72 27.66
C LEU A 190 -19.71 16.32 27.17
N TYR A 191 -20.98 15.98 27.40
CA TYR A 191 -21.69 14.85 26.80
C TYR A 191 -22.73 15.40 25.84
N THR A 192 -22.54 15.26 24.52
CA THR A 192 -23.49 15.87 23.58
C THR A 192 -23.63 15.10 22.28
N SER A 193 -24.87 14.99 21.79
CA SER A 193 -25.15 14.66 20.38
C SER A 193 -25.30 15.96 19.61
N VAL A 194 -24.38 16.25 18.69
CA VAL A 194 -24.43 17.47 17.87
C VAL A 194 -24.85 17.06 16.47
N THR A 195 -26.04 17.49 16.03
CA THR A 195 -26.53 17.22 14.67
C THR A 195 -26.53 18.51 13.87
N ILE A 196 -25.56 18.69 12.98
CA ILE A 196 -25.48 19.86 12.10
C ILE A 196 -25.97 19.42 10.72
N ASP A 197 -27.26 19.67 10.47
CA ASP A 197 -27.93 19.08 9.31
C ASP A 197 -27.57 19.76 7.98
N THR A 198 -27.26 21.07 7.91
CA THR A 198 -26.75 21.68 6.67
C THR A 198 -25.91 22.94 6.93
N ILE A 199 -24.68 22.99 6.42
CA ILE A 199 -24.05 24.27 6.11
C ILE A 199 -24.23 24.53 4.63
N GLY A 200 -25.35 25.18 4.34
CA GLY A 200 -25.55 25.94 3.13
C GLY A 200 -26.27 25.19 2.01
N VAL A 201 -26.81 25.94 1.05
CA VAL A 201 -27.37 25.45 -0.22
C VAL A 201 -26.56 26.01 -1.42
N GLY A 202 -25.30 26.39 -1.15
CA GLY A 202 -24.32 26.94 -2.07
C GLY A 202 -23.45 27.97 -1.38
N GLY A 203 -22.14 27.95 -1.60
CA GLY A 203 -21.22 28.78 -0.82
C GLY A 203 -19.76 28.33 -0.90
N LYS A 204 -18.92 28.90 -0.03
CA LYS A 204 -17.58 28.38 0.25
C LYS A 204 -17.40 28.38 1.75
N ASP A 205 -18.11 27.47 2.39
CA ASP A 205 -18.38 27.53 3.80
C ASP A 205 -17.28 26.88 4.62
N SER A 206 -17.14 27.32 5.86
CA SER A 206 -16.12 26.82 6.77
C SER A 206 -16.73 26.45 8.11
N LEU A 207 -16.50 25.21 8.51
CA LEU A 207 -16.87 24.67 9.81
C LEU A 207 -15.60 24.22 10.53
N LEU A 208 -15.31 24.88 11.65
CA LEU A 208 -14.27 24.46 12.59
C LEU A 208 -14.94 23.94 13.85
N MET A 209 -14.51 22.77 14.31
CA MET A 209 -14.94 22.18 15.56
C MET A 209 -13.76 21.75 16.41
N ASP A 210 -13.77 22.17 17.67
CA ASP A 210 -12.83 21.73 18.69
C ASP A 210 -13.61 21.03 19.81
N TYR A 211 -13.31 19.76 20.03
CA TYR A 211 -13.91 18.92 21.06
C TYR A 211 -12.83 18.45 22.03
N SER A 212 -12.81 19.04 23.23
CA SER A 212 -11.81 18.74 24.26
C SER A 212 -12.46 18.10 25.48
N GLY A 213 -11.76 17.15 26.10
CA GLY A 213 -12.24 16.54 27.34
C GLY A 213 -13.39 15.53 27.13
N VAL A 214 -13.45 14.84 25.99
CA VAL A 214 -14.51 13.85 25.69
C VAL A 214 -14.50 12.76 26.77
N PRO A 215 -15.56 12.60 27.59
CA PRO A 215 -15.63 11.54 28.58
C PRO A 215 -15.88 10.18 27.90
N VAL A 216 -15.14 9.16 28.33
CA VAL A 216 -15.19 7.80 27.79
C VAL A 216 -16.49 7.09 28.22
N GLY A 217 -17.17 6.39 27.30
CA GLY A 217 -18.25 5.44 27.63
C GLY A 217 -19.69 5.85 27.32
N MET A 218 -19.97 6.97 26.64
CA MET A 218 -21.29 7.29 26.09
C MET A 218 -21.18 7.91 24.68
N PRO A 219 -22.00 7.46 23.70
CA PRO A 219 -21.83 7.85 22.30
C PRO A 219 -22.14 9.33 22.09
N SER A 220 -21.12 10.11 21.75
CA SER A 220 -21.30 11.41 21.11
C SER A 220 -21.34 11.20 19.60
N SER A 221 -22.40 11.68 18.94
CA SER A 221 -22.49 11.66 17.48
C SER A 221 -22.40 13.08 16.95
N LEU A 222 -21.59 13.26 15.92
CA LEU A 222 -21.50 14.45 15.11
C LEU A 222 -21.93 14.09 13.69
N THR A 223 -23.03 14.68 13.23
CA THR A 223 -23.42 14.59 11.81
C THR A 223 -23.26 15.96 11.20
N VAL A 224 -22.57 16.06 10.07
CA VAL A 224 -22.39 17.28 9.28
C VAL A 224 -22.80 16.97 7.86
N ARG A 225 -23.73 17.73 7.28
CA ARG A 225 -23.92 17.76 5.83
C ARG A 225 -23.57 19.14 5.30
N MET A 226 -22.80 19.19 4.22
CA MET A 226 -22.37 20.41 3.54
C MET A 226 -23.26 20.70 2.34
N SER A 227 -22.93 21.75 1.59
CA SER A 227 -23.72 22.23 0.45
C SER A 227 -23.12 21.77 -0.87
N GLU A 228 -23.78 22.07 -2.00
CA GLU A 228 -23.19 21.91 -3.36
C GLU A 228 -21.98 22.86 -3.64
N GLY A 229 -21.43 23.50 -2.61
CA GLY A 229 -20.43 24.57 -2.63
C GLY A 229 -18.99 24.07 -2.68
N LYS A 230 -18.00 24.91 -2.34
CA LYS A 230 -16.62 24.46 -2.10
C LYS A 230 -16.31 24.67 -0.64
N ASP A 231 -16.52 23.65 0.16
CA ASP A 231 -16.66 23.75 1.60
C ASP A 231 -15.43 23.21 2.34
N THR A 232 -15.33 23.56 3.62
CA THR A 232 -14.21 23.15 4.47
C THR A 232 -14.72 22.74 5.84
N PHE A 233 -14.46 21.50 6.22
CA PHE A 233 -14.70 20.94 7.54
C PHE A 233 -13.39 20.65 8.26
N ARG A 234 -13.26 21.13 9.50
CA ARG A 234 -12.17 20.78 10.39
C ARG A 234 -12.69 20.33 11.75
N LEU A 235 -12.21 19.19 12.23
CA LEU A 235 -12.49 18.67 13.56
C LEU A 235 -11.19 18.35 14.31
N SER A 236 -11.10 18.80 15.54
CA SER A 236 -10.11 18.32 16.51
C SER A 236 -10.84 17.71 17.69
N ALA A 237 -10.51 16.47 18.06
CA ALA A 237 -11.09 15.78 19.21
C ALA A 237 -10.00 15.17 20.08
N SER A 238 -10.11 15.33 21.40
CA SER A 238 -9.13 14.78 22.36
C SER A 238 -9.78 14.23 23.63
N SER A 239 -9.22 13.13 24.13
CA SER A 239 -9.54 12.57 25.44
C SER A 239 -8.58 13.13 26.51
N PRO A 240 -9.04 13.44 27.73
CA PRO A 240 -8.18 13.85 28.83
C PRO A 240 -7.52 12.67 29.56
N ILE A 241 -7.94 11.42 29.26
CA ILE A 241 -7.42 10.20 29.89
C ILE A 241 -6.77 9.32 28.80
N PRO A 242 -5.44 9.21 28.77
CA PRO A 242 -4.75 8.31 27.85
C PRO A 242 -5.06 6.84 28.17
N GLY A 243 -5.53 6.08 27.18
CA GLY A 243 -5.58 4.61 27.22
C GLY A 243 -6.68 3.96 28.04
N ASP A 244 -7.84 4.59 28.21
CA ASP A 244 -9.02 3.90 28.74
C ASP A 244 -9.62 2.96 27.66
N PRO A 245 -9.64 1.63 27.88
CA PRO A 245 -10.08 0.63 26.89
C PRO A 245 -11.60 0.59 26.62
N ALA A 246 -12.41 1.45 27.24
CA ALA A 246 -13.87 1.41 27.10
C ALA A 246 -14.40 2.16 25.85
N SER A 247 -14.42 1.44 24.71
CA SER A 247 -15.42 1.48 23.62
C SER A 247 -16.06 2.81 23.18
N ASP A 248 -15.90 3.14 21.88
CA ASP A 248 -16.71 4.08 21.06
C ASP A 248 -17.01 5.46 21.66
N GLY A 249 -16.02 6.37 21.62
CA GLY A 249 -16.17 7.73 22.16
C GLY A 249 -16.89 8.72 21.23
N LEU A 250 -16.66 8.61 19.92
CA LEU A 250 -17.14 9.62 18.95
C LEU A 250 -17.48 9.00 17.60
N LEU A 251 -18.71 9.19 17.13
CA LEU A 251 -19.13 8.92 15.76
C LEU A 251 -19.16 10.24 14.99
N VAL A 252 -18.45 10.32 13.86
CA VAL A 252 -18.46 11.47 12.95
C VAL A 252 -19.01 11.01 11.62
N ALA A 253 -20.13 11.58 11.19
CA ALA A 253 -20.67 11.42 9.85
C ALA A 253 -20.53 12.76 9.10
N PHE A 254 -19.91 12.73 7.93
CA PHE A 254 -19.75 13.89 7.06
C PHE A 254 -20.26 13.56 5.66
N ASP A 255 -21.10 14.45 5.12
CA ASP A 255 -21.65 14.39 3.77
C ASP A 255 -21.26 15.67 3.02
N GLY A 256 -20.45 15.55 1.97
CA GLY A 256 -19.98 16.64 1.12
C GLY A 256 -20.98 17.05 0.03
N LEU A 257 -21.89 16.14 -0.36
CA LEU A 257 -22.82 16.29 -1.48
C LEU A 257 -22.16 16.58 -2.84
N GLY A 258 -21.81 17.82 -3.13
CA GLY A 258 -21.23 18.18 -4.42
C GLY A 258 -20.36 19.41 -4.26
N GLY A 259 -19.30 19.54 -5.02
CA GLY A 259 -18.33 20.56 -4.68
C GLY A 259 -16.91 20.22 -5.01
N SER A 260 -15.99 20.64 -4.17
CA SER A 260 -14.57 20.24 -4.20
C SER A 260 -14.05 20.55 -2.82
N ASP A 261 -14.43 19.71 -1.88
CA ASP A 261 -14.47 19.99 -0.47
C ASP A 261 -13.17 19.59 0.21
N SER A 262 -12.97 20.15 1.39
CA SER A 262 -11.82 19.83 2.22
C SER A 262 -12.29 19.41 3.61
N CYS A 263 -11.98 18.18 3.97
CA CYS A 263 -12.30 17.61 5.27
C CYS A 263 -10.99 17.27 6.00
N SER A 264 -10.79 17.77 7.21
CA SER A 264 -9.65 17.40 8.04
C SER A 264 -10.05 17.07 9.47
N MET A 265 -9.63 15.93 9.99
CA MET A 265 -9.93 15.50 11.36
C MET A 265 -8.67 15.06 12.10
N SER A 266 -8.55 15.43 13.38
CA SER A 266 -7.49 14.96 14.25
C SER A 266 -8.06 14.43 15.56
N PHE A 267 -7.65 13.22 15.93
CA PHE A 267 -8.06 12.49 17.11
C PHE A 267 -6.82 12.23 17.97
N LEU A 268 -6.82 12.71 19.21
CA LEU A 268 -5.73 12.49 20.17
C LEU A 268 -6.23 11.67 21.37
N ASP A 269 -5.57 10.55 21.63
CA ASP A 269 -5.86 9.62 22.74
C ASP A 269 -7.32 9.14 22.78
N ILE A 270 -8.02 9.13 21.64
CA ILE A 270 -9.44 8.83 21.53
C ILE A 270 -9.72 7.86 20.37
N PHE A 271 -10.64 6.92 20.59
CA PHE A 271 -11.24 6.08 19.55
C PHE A 271 -12.43 6.81 18.90
N ALA A 272 -12.41 6.91 17.58
CA ALA A 272 -13.46 7.56 16.81
C ALA A 272 -13.81 6.73 15.57
N ASN A 273 -15.09 6.75 15.21
CA ASN A 273 -15.63 6.13 14.00
C ASN A 273 -16.03 7.24 13.04
N VAL A 274 -15.51 7.20 11.82
CA VAL A 274 -15.72 8.23 10.80
C VAL A 274 -16.44 7.62 9.61
N LEU A 275 -17.55 8.21 9.21
CA LEU A 275 -18.32 7.90 8.01
C LEU A 275 -18.27 9.12 7.10
N LEU A 276 -17.72 8.97 5.89
CA LEU A 276 -17.65 10.03 4.88
C LEU A 276 -18.41 9.60 3.64
N ASP A 277 -19.18 10.54 3.11
CA ASP A 277 -19.67 10.54 1.73
C ASP A 277 -19.23 11.89 1.14
N MET A 278 -18.29 11.89 0.19
CA MET A 278 -17.75 13.13 -0.37
C MET A 278 -18.53 13.60 -1.60
N GLY A 279 -19.29 12.70 -2.24
CA GLY A 279 -20.17 13.05 -3.35
C GLY A 279 -19.44 13.42 -4.65
N LEU A 280 -19.80 14.54 -5.28
CA LEU A 280 -19.22 14.96 -6.56
C LEU A 280 -18.13 16.01 -6.33
N GLY A 281 -16.97 15.91 -6.98
CA GLY A 281 -16.01 17.02 -6.87
C GLY A 281 -14.57 16.67 -7.17
N ASN A 282 -13.65 17.51 -6.68
CA ASN A 282 -12.30 17.00 -6.39
C ASN A 282 -12.06 17.29 -4.91
N ASP A 283 -12.26 16.28 -4.11
CA ASP A 283 -12.35 16.37 -2.67
C ASP A 283 -11.02 16.01 -2.01
N SER A 284 -10.79 16.55 -0.82
CA SER A 284 -9.56 16.30 -0.07
C SER A 284 -9.88 15.99 1.39
N VAL A 285 -9.61 14.75 1.78
CA VAL A 285 -9.78 14.23 3.15
C VAL A 285 -8.41 14.01 3.80
N ALA A 286 -8.26 14.46 5.05
CA ALA A 286 -7.08 14.22 5.87
C ALA A 286 -7.47 13.83 7.30
N ILE A 287 -7.09 12.63 7.75
CA ILE A 287 -7.42 12.12 9.09
C ILE A 287 -6.14 11.77 9.85
N THR A 288 -6.06 12.14 11.11
CA THR A 288 -4.96 11.79 12.02
C THR A 288 -5.50 11.15 13.27
N TYR A 289 -5.02 9.95 13.61
CA TYR A 289 -5.18 9.32 14.91
C TYR A 289 -3.81 9.30 15.61
N ASP A 290 -3.70 9.94 16.76
CA ASP A 290 -2.49 9.91 17.59
C ASP A 290 -2.82 9.39 18.97
N GLY A 291 -1.95 8.56 19.55
CA GLY A 291 -2.17 8.02 20.89
C GLY A 291 -3.12 6.81 20.96
N LEU A 292 -3.24 6.01 19.89
CA LEU A 292 -4.09 4.82 19.94
C LEU A 292 -3.51 3.77 20.91
N VAL A 293 -4.17 3.56 22.05
CA VAL A 293 -3.78 2.59 23.09
C VAL A 293 -5.03 1.95 23.72
N GLY A 294 -4.94 0.70 24.16
CA GLY A 294 -6.02 0.04 24.90
C GLY A 294 -6.45 -1.28 24.24
N SER A 295 -7.76 -1.47 24.08
CA SER A 295 -8.38 -2.61 23.40
C SER A 295 -9.58 -2.18 22.53
N GLY A 296 -9.60 -0.92 22.10
CA GLY A 296 -10.66 -0.32 21.29
C GLY A 296 -10.30 -0.33 19.80
N PHE A 297 -11.30 -0.12 18.95
CA PHE A 297 -11.13 -0.16 17.51
C PHE A 297 -11.77 1.08 16.88
N SER A 298 -11.02 1.81 16.06
CA SER A 298 -11.52 2.94 15.28
C SER A 298 -11.85 2.47 13.87
N SER A 299 -12.78 3.15 13.21
CA SER A 299 -13.10 2.90 11.81
C SER A 299 -13.14 4.18 10.99
N VAL A 300 -12.73 4.08 9.73
CA VAL A 300 -12.95 5.10 8.71
C VAL A 300 -13.61 4.42 7.53
N LEU A 301 -14.86 4.76 7.26
CA LEU A 301 -15.60 4.36 6.08
C LEU A 301 -15.72 5.61 5.21
N ALA A 302 -15.06 5.63 4.05
CA ALA A 302 -15.07 6.79 3.19
C ALA A 302 -15.50 6.39 1.78
N ASP A 303 -16.67 6.88 1.38
CA ASP A 303 -17.05 6.99 -0.03
C ASP A 303 -16.52 8.33 -0.54
N MET A 304 -15.56 8.25 -1.46
CA MET A 304 -14.91 9.40 -2.08
C MET A 304 -15.68 9.92 -3.30
N GLY A 305 -16.67 9.17 -3.79
CA GLY A 305 -17.57 9.58 -4.86
C GLY A 305 -16.91 9.77 -6.23
N GLU A 306 -17.40 10.73 -7.01
CA GLU A 306 -16.89 11.05 -8.35
C GLU A 306 -15.92 12.25 -8.30
N GLY A 307 -14.81 12.17 -9.02
CA GLY A 307 -13.77 13.17 -8.89
C GLY A 307 -12.34 12.77 -9.19
N LYS A 308 -11.43 13.61 -8.68
CA LYS A 308 -10.00 13.30 -8.54
C LYS A 308 -9.63 13.56 -7.11
N ASP A 309 -9.99 12.60 -6.28
CA ASP A 309 -10.06 12.82 -4.85
C ASP A 309 -8.74 12.47 -4.19
N LYS A 310 -8.50 13.12 -3.05
CA LYS A 310 -7.31 12.90 -2.26
C LYS A 310 -7.70 12.44 -0.87
N PHE A 311 -7.14 11.32 -0.45
CA PHE A 311 -7.30 10.80 0.90
C PHE A 311 -5.93 10.70 1.59
N THR A 312 -5.83 11.15 2.84
CA THR A 312 -4.62 10.99 3.64
C THR A 312 -4.98 10.56 5.05
N LEU A 313 -4.35 9.49 5.54
CA LEU A 313 -4.54 8.99 6.90
C LEU A 313 -3.20 8.73 7.58
N THR A 314 -3.08 9.19 8.81
CA THR A 314 -1.96 8.81 9.69
C THR A 314 -2.49 8.27 11.00
N ALA A 315 -1.90 7.18 11.48
CA ALA A 315 -2.25 6.56 12.76
C ALA A 315 -0.97 6.17 13.53
N SER A 316 -0.90 6.55 14.81
CA SER A 316 0.21 6.19 15.70
C SER A 316 -0.26 5.62 17.02
N SER A 317 0.44 4.58 17.48
CA SER A 317 0.44 4.16 18.87
C SER A 317 1.77 4.58 19.53
N PRO A 318 1.75 5.01 20.81
CA PRO A 318 2.97 5.18 21.60
C PRO A 318 3.57 3.85 22.08
N LEU A 319 2.89 2.72 21.87
CA LEU A 319 3.34 1.38 22.28
C LEU A 319 3.64 0.50 21.05
N PRO A 320 4.85 -0.04 20.91
CA PRO A 320 5.24 -0.87 19.75
C PRO A 320 4.54 -2.23 19.68
N LEU A 321 3.96 -2.69 20.79
CA LEU A 321 3.15 -3.89 20.88
C LEU A 321 1.77 -3.51 21.40
N VAL A 322 0.84 -3.38 20.48
CA VAL A 322 -0.56 -3.10 20.82
C VAL A 322 -1.24 -4.42 21.18
N PRO A 323 -2.02 -4.49 22.28
CA PRO A 323 -2.75 -5.71 22.62
C PRO A 323 -3.67 -6.17 21.47
N PRO A 324 -3.84 -7.49 21.27
CA PRO A 324 -4.78 -8.03 20.31
C PRO A 324 -6.18 -7.42 20.49
N GLY A 325 -6.79 -6.95 19.40
CA GLY A 325 -8.10 -6.29 19.41
C GLY A 325 -8.07 -4.76 19.40
N THR A 326 -6.88 -4.14 19.39
CA THR A 326 -6.72 -2.71 19.12
C THR A 326 -6.31 -2.49 17.68
N GLY A 327 -6.94 -1.56 16.98
CA GLY A 327 -6.54 -1.27 15.62
C GLY A 327 -7.43 -0.27 14.92
N LEU A 328 -7.19 -0.14 13.63
CA LEU A 328 -7.91 0.78 12.76
C LEU A 328 -8.39 0.03 11.52
N PHE A 329 -9.70 0.07 11.28
CA PHE A 329 -10.27 -0.35 10.00
C PHE A 329 -10.46 0.85 9.10
N VAL A 330 -10.00 0.73 7.86
CA VAL A 330 -10.14 1.75 6.83
C VAL A 330 -10.78 1.08 5.63
N ASN A 331 -11.93 1.59 5.20
CA ASN A 331 -12.58 1.21 3.96
C ASN A 331 -12.70 2.45 3.08
N LEU A 332 -12.00 2.45 1.94
CA LEU A 332 -12.04 3.53 0.95
C LEU A 332 -12.74 3.02 -0.29
N ASP A 333 -13.77 3.72 -0.72
CA ASP A 333 -14.48 3.48 -1.96
C ASP A 333 -14.38 4.74 -2.83
N SER A 334 -14.13 4.58 -4.12
CA SER A 334 -14.03 5.67 -5.08
C SER A 334 -14.66 5.21 -6.38
N GLN A 335 -15.49 6.04 -6.98
CA GLN A 335 -16.14 5.73 -8.27
C GLN A 335 -15.26 6.15 -9.47
N THR A 336 -14.23 6.95 -9.20
CA THR A 336 -13.32 7.53 -10.20
C THR A 336 -11.87 7.56 -9.65
N SER A 337 -11.02 8.52 -10.05
CA SER A 337 -9.59 8.49 -9.71
C SER A 337 -9.32 8.91 -8.25
N LEU A 338 -8.69 8.03 -7.47
CA LEU A 338 -8.26 8.27 -6.09
C LEU A 338 -6.75 8.50 -5.97
N SER A 339 -6.35 9.42 -5.09
CA SER A 339 -4.98 9.56 -4.59
C SER A 339 -4.95 9.38 -3.07
N ALA A 340 -4.67 8.16 -2.61
CA ALA A 340 -4.66 7.78 -1.20
C ALA A 340 -3.24 7.65 -0.62
N SER A 341 -3.02 8.19 0.57
CA SER A 341 -1.77 8.01 1.33
C SER A 341 -2.08 7.60 2.78
N LEU A 342 -1.60 6.44 3.21
CA LEU A 342 -1.85 5.90 4.54
C LEU A 342 -0.52 5.61 5.24
N SER A 343 -0.37 6.02 6.50
CA SER A 343 0.82 5.74 7.30
C SER A 343 0.43 5.26 8.69
N PHE A 344 0.94 4.10 9.07
CA PHE A 344 0.72 3.48 10.37
C PHE A 344 2.05 3.39 11.12
N THR A 345 2.07 3.80 12.38
CA THR A 345 3.23 3.66 13.27
C THR A 345 2.83 2.86 14.49
N ASP A 346 3.34 1.63 14.59
CA ASP A 346 3.00 0.70 15.67
C ASP A 346 1.48 0.50 15.85
N VAL A 347 0.75 0.36 14.75
CA VAL A 347 -0.72 0.18 14.74
C VAL A 347 -1.08 -1.03 13.90
N THR A 348 -1.90 -1.93 14.44
CA THR A 348 -2.61 -2.95 13.67
C THR A 348 -3.70 -2.32 12.83
N SER A 349 -3.75 -2.64 11.54
CA SER A 349 -4.76 -2.08 10.64
C SER A 349 -5.33 -3.07 9.64
N GLN A 350 -6.60 -2.83 9.30
CA GLN A 350 -7.33 -3.55 8.28
C GLN A 350 -7.74 -2.56 7.21
N VAL A 351 -7.16 -2.66 6.01
CA VAL A 351 -7.36 -1.68 4.95
C VAL A 351 -8.02 -2.33 3.75
N LEU A 352 -9.16 -1.79 3.34
CA LEU A 352 -9.89 -2.13 2.13
C LEU A 352 -9.94 -0.90 1.23
N ILE A 353 -9.61 -1.07 -0.04
CA ILE A 353 -9.65 -0.01 -1.04
C ILE A 353 -10.35 -0.56 -2.29
N ASN A 354 -11.32 0.19 -2.78
CA ASN A 354 -11.98 -0.01 -4.06
C ASN A 354 -11.84 1.27 -4.92
N GLY A 355 -11.20 1.16 -6.08
CA GLY A 355 -10.94 2.29 -7.00
C GLY A 355 -11.95 2.44 -8.15
N ASP A 356 -12.75 1.41 -8.44
CA ASP A 356 -13.68 1.33 -9.57
C ASP A 356 -13.11 1.78 -10.93
N LEU A 357 -13.28 3.04 -11.33
CA LEU A 357 -12.84 3.58 -12.61
C LEU A 357 -11.73 4.60 -12.38
N GLY A 358 -10.76 4.74 -13.28
CA GLY A 358 -9.92 5.94 -13.29
C GLY A 358 -8.44 5.66 -13.29
N SER A 359 -7.69 6.25 -12.39
CA SER A 359 -6.23 6.07 -12.31
C SER A 359 -5.81 6.34 -10.89
N ASP A 360 -5.78 5.26 -10.13
CA ASP A 360 -5.69 5.27 -8.69
C ASP A 360 -4.23 5.23 -8.25
N LYS A 361 -3.93 6.01 -7.21
CA LYS A 361 -2.59 6.13 -6.64
C LYS A 361 -2.67 5.91 -5.16
N VAL A 362 -2.30 4.71 -4.73
CA VAL A 362 -2.31 4.30 -3.34
C VAL A 362 -0.87 4.15 -2.85
N SER A 363 -0.53 4.88 -1.78
CA SER A 363 0.76 4.76 -1.09
C SER A 363 0.54 4.46 0.38
N MET A 364 1.18 3.40 0.87
CA MET A 364 1.06 2.92 2.24
C MET A 364 2.43 2.77 2.89
N ARG A 365 2.49 3.10 4.17
CA ARG A 365 3.70 2.95 4.98
C ARG A 365 3.39 2.36 6.35
N TYR A 366 4.15 1.35 6.74
CA TYR A 366 4.17 0.85 8.11
C TYR A 366 5.55 1.12 8.72
N ASN A 367 5.58 1.83 9.85
CA ASN A 367 6.78 2.01 10.67
C ASN A 367 6.55 1.29 12.01
N GLY A 368 7.24 0.19 12.25
CA GLY A 368 6.98 -0.67 13.41
C GLY A 368 6.38 -2.01 13.01
N VAL A 369 5.87 -2.75 14.00
CA VAL A 369 5.36 -4.10 13.80
C VAL A 369 3.89 -4.06 13.38
N PRO A 370 3.51 -4.50 12.16
CA PRO A 370 2.15 -4.43 11.66
C PRO A 370 1.28 -5.62 12.13
N ASP A 371 1.49 -6.14 13.34
CA ASP A 371 0.90 -7.40 13.83
C ASP A 371 -0.57 -7.61 13.42
N ASP A 372 -0.86 -8.73 12.76
CA ASP A 372 -2.19 -9.13 12.25
C ASP A 372 -2.87 -8.09 11.34
N SER A 373 -2.08 -7.29 10.60
CA SER A 373 -2.61 -6.33 9.63
C SER A 373 -2.84 -6.97 8.28
N PHE A 374 -3.85 -6.48 7.57
CA PHE A 374 -4.05 -6.83 6.17
C PHE A 374 -4.41 -5.61 5.32
N VAL A 375 -4.08 -5.71 4.04
CA VAL A 375 -4.41 -4.74 3.01
C VAL A 375 -5.01 -5.48 1.83
N VAL A 376 -6.21 -5.08 1.41
CA VAL A 376 -6.81 -5.49 0.14
C VAL A 376 -7.07 -4.22 -0.66
N ALA A 377 -6.43 -4.11 -1.81
CA ALA A 377 -6.64 -3.01 -2.74
C ALA A 377 -7.12 -3.55 -4.08
N ASP A 378 -8.38 -3.32 -4.39
CA ASP A 378 -8.91 -3.45 -5.75
C ASP A 378 -8.84 -2.06 -6.39
N LEU A 379 -7.96 -1.92 -7.38
CA LEU A 379 -7.71 -0.63 -8.02
C LEU A 379 -8.63 -0.39 -9.22
N GLY A 380 -9.41 -1.39 -9.63
CA GLY A 380 -10.32 -1.27 -10.76
C GLY A 380 -9.64 -0.90 -12.08
N GLU A 381 -10.39 -0.21 -12.93
CA GLU A 381 -10.02 0.14 -14.30
C GLU A 381 -9.04 1.32 -14.39
N GLY A 382 -8.21 1.29 -15.43
CA GLY A 382 -7.30 2.36 -15.79
C GLY A 382 -5.90 2.24 -15.18
N LYS A 383 -5.10 3.31 -15.25
CA LYS A 383 -3.65 3.19 -15.00
C LYS A 383 -3.31 3.40 -13.55
N ASN A 384 -3.27 2.32 -12.80
CA ASN A 384 -3.19 2.36 -11.35
C ASN A 384 -1.77 2.18 -10.83
N SER A 385 -1.51 2.69 -9.63
CA SER A 385 -0.26 2.50 -8.92
C SER A 385 -0.49 2.23 -7.44
N PHE A 386 0.08 1.13 -6.96
CA PHE A 386 0.07 0.75 -5.55
C PHE A 386 1.51 0.67 -5.04
N THR A 387 1.77 1.30 -3.90
CA THR A 387 3.08 1.26 -3.23
C THR A 387 2.92 0.99 -1.75
N LEU A 388 3.64 0.00 -1.22
CA LEU A 388 3.66 -0.32 0.21
C LEU A 388 5.11 -0.46 0.71
N ASP A 389 5.47 0.29 1.75
CA ASP A 389 6.77 0.22 2.44
C ASP A 389 6.54 -0.12 3.92
N ALA A 390 6.84 -1.37 4.31
CA ALA A 390 6.70 -1.86 5.67
C ALA A 390 8.08 -2.12 6.30
N ARG A 391 8.33 -1.51 7.46
CA ARG A 391 9.62 -1.57 8.14
C ARG A 391 9.42 -1.81 9.62
N ALA A 392 9.91 -2.93 10.12
CA ALA A 392 10.01 -3.20 11.55
C ALA A 392 11.48 -3.09 12.01
N ASN A 393 11.68 -2.70 13.27
CA ASN A 393 12.99 -2.70 13.88
C ASN A 393 13.29 -4.09 14.47
N PRO A 394 14.41 -4.74 14.12
CA PRO A 394 14.77 -6.08 14.62
C PRO A 394 14.82 -6.19 16.15
N LEU A 395 15.09 -5.08 16.84
CA LEU A 395 15.19 -5.04 18.31
C LEU A 395 13.83 -5.02 19.02
N ASP A 396 12.74 -4.74 18.30
CA ASP A 396 11.39 -4.70 18.86
C ASP A 396 10.76 -6.12 18.91
N LEU A 397 11.48 -7.14 18.44
CA LEU A 397 11.02 -8.52 18.21
C LEU A 397 11.70 -9.62 19.06
N PRO A 398 12.18 -9.45 20.31
CA PRO A 398 12.80 -10.56 21.03
C PRO A 398 11.75 -11.59 21.48
N GLY A 399 11.48 -12.59 20.63
CA GLY A 399 10.75 -13.82 20.96
C GLY A 399 9.30 -13.93 20.45
N ILE A 400 8.83 -12.99 19.64
CA ILE A 400 7.51 -13.04 19.00
C ILE A 400 7.71 -13.23 17.49
N ALA A 401 6.78 -13.96 16.84
CA ALA A 401 6.78 -14.07 15.39
C ALA A 401 6.82 -12.67 14.76
N PRO A 402 7.63 -12.44 13.72
CA PRO A 402 7.65 -11.16 13.03
C PRO A 402 6.24 -10.84 12.52
N GLY A 403 5.80 -9.59 12.69
CA GLY A 403 4.44 -9.17 12.38
C GLY A 403 4.01 -9.62 10.98
N ALA A 404 2.94 -10.39 10.94
CA ALA A 404 2.32 -10.86 9.72
C ALA A 404 1.60 -9.70 9.04
N LEU A 405 1.88 -9.50 7.75
CA LEU A 405 1.19 -8.52 6.92
C LEU A 405 0.68 -9.21 5.65
N ASP A 406 -0.64 -9.36 5.56
CA ASP A 406 -1.28 -9.90 4.38
C ASP A 406 -1.56 -8.77 3.38
N VAL A 407 -1.10 -8.92 2.14
CA VAL A 407 -1.25 -7.91 1.08
C VAL A 407 -1.87 -8.56 -0.15
N GLN A 408 -3.04 -8.06 -0.52
CA GLN A 408 -3.72 -8.38 -1.77
C GLN A 408 -3.85 -7.12 -2.63
N VAL A 409 -3.41 -7.19 -3.87
CA VAL A 409 -3.56 -6.11 -4.86
C VAL A 409 -4.20 -6.69 -6.12
N LEU A 410 -5.31 -6.09 -6.56
CA LEU A 410 -6.03 -6.41 -7.78
C LEU A 410 -5.99 -5.21 -8.73
N GLY A 411 -5.60 -5.43 -9.98
CA GLY A 411 -5.62 -4.43 -11.07
C GLY A 411 -6.66 -4.76 -12.14
N GLY A 412 -7.07 -3.75 -12.91
CA GLY A 412 -7.93 -3.90 -14.09
C GLY A 412 -7.15 -3.93 -15.40
N ASP A 413 -7.86 -3.76 -16.53
CA ASP A 413 -7.37 -4.08 -17.89
C ASP A 413 -6.32 -3.10 -18.49
N ALA A 414 -5.81 -2.15 -17.72
CA ALA A 414 -4.85 -1.16 -18.17
C ALA A 414 -3.52 -1.29 -17.43
N SER A 415 -2.43 -0.81 -18.03
CA SER A 415 -1.09 -0.87 -17.41
C SER A 415 -1.03 -0.27 -15.99
N ASN A 416 -0.77 -1.13 -15.02
CA ASN A 416 -0.65 -0.88 -13.60
C ASN A 416 0.80 -0.99 -13.11
N THR A 417 1.05 -0.52 -11.89
CA THR A 417 2.36 -0.65 -11.22
C THR A 417 2.20 -0.94 -9.73
N THR A 418 2.78 -2.04 -9.27
CA THR A 418 2.75 -2.49 -7.88
C THR A 418 4.17 -2.53 -7.31
N ASN A 419 4.45 -1.75 -6.26
CA ASN A 419 5.74 -1.72 -5.57
C ASN A 419 5.58 -2.12 -4.10
N LEU A 420 6.15 -3.26 -3.70
CA LEU A 420 6.06 -3.77 -2.33
C LEU A 420 7.46 -3.88 -1.73
N SER A 421 7.66 -3.31 -0.54
CA SER A 421 8.93 -3.36 0.18
C SER A 421 8.71 -3.73 1.64
N PHE A 422 9.38 -4.79 2.07
CA PHE A 422 9.29 -5.33 3.43
C PHE A 422 10.70 -5.44 4.02
N TYR A 423 10.91 -4.82 5.17
CA TYR A 423 12.17 -4.85 5.90
C TYR A 423 11.93 -5.38 7.32
N HIS A 424 12.41 -6.59 7.60
CA HIS A 424 12.17 -7.34 8.83
C HIS A 424 10.67 -7.52 9.18
N VAL A 425 9.81 -7.51 8.16
CA VAL A 425 8.36 -7.77 8.24
C VAL A 425 8.09 -9.08 7.50
N PHE A 426 7.14 -9.88 7.98
CA PHE A 426 6.79 -11.16 7.36
C PHE A 426 5.53 -11.02 6.49
N PRO A 427 5.65 -11.01 5.16
CA PRO A 427 4.50 -10.80 4.29
C PRO A 427 3.87 -12.11 3.80
N SER A 428 2.56 -12.05 3.55
CA SER A 428 1.85 -12.92 2.62
C SER A 428 1.37 -12.05 1.46
N ILE A 429 1.78 -12.38 0.23
CA ILE A 429 1.55 -11.52 -0.95
C ILE A 429 0.69 -12.25 -1.97
N LEU A 430 -0.41 -11.62 -2.36
CA LEU A 430 -1.21 -11.97 -3.52
C LEU A 430 -1.35 -10.74 -4.43
N VAL A 431 -0.88 -10.85 -5.67
CA VAL A 431 -1.03 -9.78 -6.66
C VAL A 431 -1.65 -10.39 -7.91
N ASP A 432 -2.72 -9.78 -8.39
CA ASP A 432 -3.29 -9.99 -9.72
C ASP A 432 -3.33 -8.61 -10.37
N VAL A 433 -2.50 -8.39 -11.38
CA VAL A 433 -2.39 -7.05 -11.99
C VAL A 433 -3.44 -6.79 -13.07
N GLY A 434 -4.25 -7.79 -13.43
CA GLY A 434 -5.15 -7.70 -14.57
C GLY A 434 -4.41 -7.67 -15.91
N GLU A 435 -5.14 -7.42 -16.99
CA GLU A 435 -4.57 -7.30 -18.33
C GLU A 435 -3.79 -5.98 -18.49
N GLY A 436 -2.78 -5.95 -19.37
CA GLY A 436 -2.05 -4.72 -19.64
C GLY A 436 -0.54 -4.92 -19.77
N ASN A 437 0.21 -3.82 -19.79
CA ASN A 437 1.66 -3.92 -19.63
C ASN A 437 1.99 -3.47 -18.21
N ASP A 438 2.09 -4.43 -17.30
CA ASP A 438 2.11 -4.22 -15.86
C ASP A 438 3.51 -4.33 -15.29
N GLY A 439 3.74 -3.68 -14.15
CA GLY A 439 5.02 -3.73 -13.44
C GLY A 439 4.84 -4.11 -11.98
N THR A 440 5.35 -5.26 -11.57
CA THR A 440 5.32 -5.74 -10.18
C THR A 440 6.74 -5.84 -9.64
N TYR A 441 7.04 -5.06 -8.60
CA TYR A 441 8.35 -4.94 -7.97
C TYR A 441 8.24 -5.27 -6.49
N ILE A 442 8.91 -6.33 -6.05
CA ILE A 442 8.86 -6.83 -4.68
C ILE A 442 10.27 -6.87 -4.10
N THR A 443 10.45 -6.26 -2.93
CA THR A 443 11.66 -6.38 -2.12
C THR A 443 11.30 -6.92 -0.74
N ILE A 444 11.92 -8.03 -0.35
CA ILE A 444 11.81 -8.61 0.99
C ILE A 444 13.22 -8.71 1.56
N ASP A 445 13.49 -8.00 2.64
CA ASP A 445 14.80 -7.96 3.29
C ASP A 445 14.66 -8.32 4.77
N GLY A 446 15.52 -9.22 5.26
CA GLY A 446 15.48 -9.73 6.63
C GLY A 446 14.44 -10.82 6.87
N LEU A 447 14.33 -11.80 5.95
CA LEU A 447 13.46 -12.96 6.17
C LEU A 447 13.92 -13.79 7.39
N PRO A 448 13.04 -14.01 8.38
CA PRO A 448 13.39 -14.61 9.65
C PRO A 448 13.43 -16.13 9.57
N VAL A 449 14.28 -16.72 10.39
CA VAL A 449 14.54 -18.17 10.42
C VAL A 449 13.29 -18.97 10.79
N GLY A 450 12.97 -19.99 9.97
CA GLY A 450 11.87 -20.92 10.24
C GLY A 450 10.51 -20.48 9.70
N PHE A 451 10.44 -19.33 9.03
CA PHE A 451 9.23 -18.82 8.38
C PHE A 451 9.39 -18.87 6.86
N THR A 452 8.31 -19.13 6.13
CA THR A 452 8.29 -19.11 4.66
C THR A 452 7.28 -18.10 4.17
N ALA A 453 7.73 -17.03 3.50
CA ALA A 453 6.84 -16.01 2.95
C ALA A 453 6.19 -16.53 1.64
N PRO A 454 4.85 -16.65 1.59
CA PRO A 454 4.16 -16.97 0.35
C PRO A 454 4.02 -15.73 -0.53
N VAL A 455 4.35 -15.87 -1.80
CA VAL A 455 4.18 -14.85 -2.84
C VAL A 455 3.50 -15.49 -4.03
N ASN A 456 2.32 -15.00 -4.38
CA ASN A 456 1.57 -15.40 -5.56
C ASN A 456 1.33 -14.18 -6.43
N VAL A 457 1.79 -14.22 -7.69
CA VAL A 457 1.64 -13.14 -8.64
C VAL A 457 1.07 -13.69 -9.94
N ASP A 458 -0.08 -13.15 -10.33
CA ASP A 458 -0.63 -13.32 -11.67
C ASP A 458 -0.42 -12.03 -12.46
N MET A 459 0.27 -12.15 -13.59
CA MET A 459 0.57 -11.04 -14.49
C MET A 459 -0.42 -10.93 -15.66
N ALA A 460 -1.32 -11.91 -15.84
CA ALA A 460 -2.26 -12.00 -16.96
C ALA A 460 -1.60 -11.69 -18.33
N ASN A 461 -2.35 -11.21 -19.33
CA ASN A 461 -1.77 -10.92 -20.65
C ASN A 461 -1.18 -9.51 -20.75
N GLY A 462 -0.15 -9.41 -21.58
CA GLY A 462 0.48 -8.21 -22.10
C GLY A 462 1.99 -8.22 -21.85
N LYS A 463 2.66 -7.06 -21.89
CA LYS A 463 4.14 -7.01 -21.79
C LYS A 463 4.55 -6.65 -20.37
N ASN A 464 4.56 -7.64 -19.50
CA ASN A 464 4.69 -7.43 -18.07
C ASN A 464 6.14 -7.45 -17.60
N VAL A 465 6.38 -6.83 -16.45
CA VAL A 465 7.67 -6.79 -15.77
C VAL A 465 7.48 -7.27 -14.34
N PHE A 466 8.17 -8.34 -13.97
CA PHE A 466 8.25 -8.81 -12.58
C PHE A 466 9.68 -8.72 -12.07
N GLN A 467 9.87 -8.07 -10.93
CA GLN A 467 11.14 -8.00 -10.22
C GLN A 467 10.98 -8.42 -8.77
N LEU A 468 11.80 -9.38 -8.33
CA LEU A 468 11.86 -9.82 -6.94
C LEU A 468 13.29 -9.82 -6.42
N LEU A 469 13.50 -9.14 -5.29
CA LEU A 469 14.69 -9.24 -4.47
C LEU A 469 14.32 -9.80 -3.09
N ALA A 470 14.82 -10.97 -2.75
CA ALA A 470 14.61 -11.57 -1.43
C ALA A 470 15.95 -11.79 -0.71
N LYS A 471 16.05 -11.31 0.54
CA LYS A 471 17.23 -11.44 1.40
C LYS A 471 16.86 -11.99 2.77
N GLY A 472 17.62 -12.97 3.24
CA GLY A 472 17.48 -13.53 4.58
C GLY A 472 18.22 -12.69 5.62
N ASP A 473 17.84 -12.81 6.89
CA ASP A 473 18.64 -12.24 7.97
C ASP A 473 20.02 -12.92 8.03
N PRO A 474 21.13 -12.16 8.11
CA PRO A 474 22.44 -12.75 8.34
C PRO A 474 22.44 -13.43 9.72
N PRO A 475 22.89 -14.70 9.83
CA PRO A 475 22.82 -15.42 11.09
C PRO A 475 23.62 -14.70 12.19
N ALA A 476 22.92 -14.24 13.23
CA ALA A 476 23.52 -13.70 14.45
C ALA A 476 24.06 -14.84 15.33
N GLY A 477 25.17 -15.46 14.93
CA GLY A 477 25.83 -16.53 15.70
C GLY A 477 26.31 -17.72 14.87
N PRO A 478 26.93 -18.75 15.49
CA PRO A 478 27.41 -19.92 14.76
C PRO A 478 26.24 -20.61 14.01
N PRO A 479 26.49 -21.15 12.80
CA PRO A 479 25.46 -21.43 11.81
C PRO A 479 24.67 -22.68 12.20
N LEU A 480 23.52 -22.51 12.83
CA LEU A 480 22.56 -23.58 13.05
C LEU A 480 21.50 -23.56 11.94
N GLY A 481 21.88 -24.03 10.75
CA GLY A 481 21.04 -24.74 9.76
C GLY A 481 19.66 -24.22 9.32
N ALA A 482 19.15 -23.11 9.86
CA ALA A 482 17.79 -22.65 9.64
C ALA A 482 17.83 -21.23 9.07
N ARG A 483 17.10 -21.03 7.96
CA ARG A 483 16.99 -19.77 7.21
C ARG A 483 15.53 -19.36 7.10
N GLY A 484 15.30 -18.11 6.74
CA GLY A 484 14.00 -17.70 6.20
C GLY A 484 13.76 -18.33 4.83
N GLY A 485 12.51 -18.63 4.54
CA GLY A 485 12.03 -19.24 3.32
C GLY A 485 11.17 -18.29 2.50
N LEU A 486 11.07 -18.58 1.22
CA LEU A 486 10.19 -17.94 0.26
C LEU A 486 9.56 -19.02 -0.63
N SER A 487 8.24 -18.96 -0.79
CA SER A 487 7.51 -19.75 -1.78
C SER A 487 6.91 -18.79 -2.80
N LEU A 488 7.38 -18.85 -4.05
CA LEU A 488 6.89 -18.01 -5.15
C LEU A 488 6.12 -18.86 -6.16
N ILE A 489 4.91 -18.41 -6.49
CA ILE A 489 4.16 -18.82 -7.67
C ILE A 489 4.01 -17.58 -8.55
N LEU A 490 4.44 -17.69 -9.79
CA LEU A 490 4.31 -16.66 -10.81
C LEU A 490 3.60 -17.26 -12.01
N SER A 491 2.51 -16.64 -12.46
CA SER A 491 1.88 -16.92 -13.74
C SER A 491 1.90 -15.68 -14.62
N SER A 492 2.10 -15.90 -15.91
CA SER A 492 1.88 -14.92 -16.96
C SER A 492 1.03 -15.53 -18.06
N GLY A 493 0.31 -14.66 -18.78
CA GLY A 493 -0.53 -14.98 -19.91
C GLY A 493 0.21 -14.81 -21.24
N PHE A 494 -0.44 -14.17 -22.20
CA PHE A 494 0.13 -13.87 -23.51
C PHE A 494 0.92 -12.56 -23.49
N GLY A 495 2.19 -12.56 -23.90
CA GLY A 495 2.91 -11.35 -24.26
C GLY A 495 4.43 -11.47 -24.17
N ASN A 496 5.10 -10.34 -23.96
CA ASN A 496 6.57 -10.30 -23.94
C ASN A 496 7.01 -9.92 -22.54
N ASP A 497 7.10 -10.91 -21.66
CA ASP A 497 7.30 -10.67 -20.25
C ASP A 497 8.78 -10.64 -19.87
N VAL A 498 9.10 -9.79 -18.90
CA VAL A 498 10.45 -9.66 -18.35
C VAL A 498 10.42 -10.00 -16.87
N VAL A 499 11.06 -11.11 -16.51
CA VAL A 499 11.17 -11.61 -15.15
C VAL A 499 12.61 -11.45 -14.66
N SER A 500 12.79 -10.81 -13.51
CA SER A 500 14.08 -10.76 -12.82
C SER A 500 13.93 -11.13 -11.36
N MET A 501 14.68 -12.14 -10.92
CA MET A 501 14.61 -12.61 -9.54
C MET A 501 16.02 -12.78 -8.96
N SER A 502 16.21 -12.32 -7.73
CA SER A 502 17.48 -12.47 -7.02
C SER A 502 17.23 -12.86 -5.57
N PHE A 503 17.86 -13.97 -5.18
CA PHE A 503 17.69 -14.55 -3.85
C PHE A 503 19.05 -14.62 -3.16
N PHE A 504 19.14 -14.00 -1.98
CA PHE A 504 20.34 -13.97 -1.17
C PHE A 504 20.06 -14.52 0.21
N ASP A 505 20.76 -15.56 0.63
CA ASP A 505 20.61 -16.07 2.00
C ASP A 505 19.20 -16.60 2.38
N VAL A 506 18.35 -16.94 1.40
CA VAL A 506 16.97 -17.43 1.58
C VAL A 506 16.80 -18.85 1.03
N TRP A 507 15.91 -19.66 1.64
CA TRP A 507 15.42 -20.90 1.03
C TRP A 507 14.27 -20.62 0.07
N THR A 508 14.35 -21.12 -1.16
CA THR A 508 13.40 -20.75 -2.20
C THR A 508 12.73 -21.96 -2.82
N SER A 509 11.40 -21.91 -2.93
CA SER A 509 10.61 -22.74 -3.83
C SER A 509 9.94 -21.83 -4.84
N VAL A 510 10.36 -21.90 -6.10
CA VAL A 510 9.86 -21.04 -7.18
C VAL A 510 9.20 -21.89 -8.26
N THR A 511 7.97 -21.56 -8.60
CA THR A 511 7.27 -22.03 -9.80
C THR A 511 6.87 -20.83 -10.63
N ALA A 512 7.44 -20.69 -11.82
CA ALA A 512 7.16 -19.61 -12.74
C ALA A 512 6.67 -20.17 -14.08
N ASN A 513 5.46 -19.81 -14.47
CA ASN A 513 4.93 -20.03 -15.81
C ASN A 513 4.91 -18.69 -16.53
N LEU A 514 5.72 -18.52 -17.59
CA LEU A 514 5.82 -17.27 -18.33
C LEU A 514 4.79 -17.15 -19.44
N GLY A 515 3.96 -18.17 -19.64
CA GLY A 515 2.91 -18.13 -20.66
C GLY A 515 3.48 -18.04 -22.07
N ASP A 516 2.66 -17.55 -23.00
CA ASP A 516 2.98 -17.52 -24.42
C ASP A 516 3.50 -16.15 -24.86
N GLY A 517 4.45 -16.12 -25.79
CA GLY A 517 5.04 -14.91 -26.36
C GLY A 517 6.50 -14.73 -25.91
N PRO A 518 7.32 -13.92 -26.62
CA PRO A 518 8.76 -13.93 -26.39
C PRO A 518 9.15 -13.36 -25.02
N ASN A 519 9.50 -14.24 -24.09
CA ASN A 519 9.76 -13.93 -22.70
C ASN A 519 11.25 -13.86 -22.37
N SER A 520 11.60 -13.12 -21.32
CA SER A 520 12.97 -13.05 -20.80
C SER A 520 12.98 -13.23 -19.28
N ALA A 521 13.61 -14.30 -18.81
CA ALA A 521 13.85 -14.54 -17.39
C ALA A 521 15.33 -14.43 -17.03
N ASN A 522 15.64 -13.64 -16.00
CA ASN A 522 16.97 -13.55 -15.39
C ASN A 522 16.89 -13.89 -13.90
N ILE A 523 17.46 -15.03 -13.53
CA ILE A 523 17.33 -15.61 -12.19
C ILE A 523 18.72 -15.79 -11.59
N LEU A 524 18.94 -15.17 -10.44
CA LEU A 524 20.15 -15.30 -9.63
C LEU A 524 19.81 -16.00 -8.31
N LEU A 525 20.39 -17.17 -8.10
CA LEU A 525 20.32 -17.92 -6.84
C LEU A 525 21.69 -17.82 -6.15
N ASP A 526 21.81 -16.95 -5.16
CA ASP A 526 23.04 -16.74 -4.39
C ASP A 526 22.79 -17.05 -2.90
N ALA A 527 22.70 -18.33 -2.56
CA ALA A 527 22.51 -18.78 -1.18
C ALA A 527 23.85 -19.32 -0.62
N PRO A 528 24.63 -18.53 0.15
CA PRO A 528 25.89 -18.98 0.71
C PRO A 528 25.67 -19.92 1.91
N VAL A 529 25.90 -21.22 1.77
CA VAL A 529 26.10 -22.15 2.89
C VAL A 529 27.52 -21.99 3.43
N SER A 530 27.66 -21.33 4.58
CA SER A 530 28.86 -21.47 5.40
C SER A 530 28.79 -22.79 6.17
N LEU A 531 29.43 -23.84 5.67
CA LEU A 531 29.66 -25.07 6.42
C LEU A 531 30.81 -24.86 7.42
N ALA A 532 30.50 -24.33 8.60
CA ALA A 532 31.37 -24.50 9.76
C ALA A 532 30.92 -25.76 10.54
N ASN A 533 31.53 -26.91 10.20
CA ASN A 533 31.53 -28.20 10.93
C ASN A 533 30.20 -28.97 11.14
N GLY A 534 30.04 -30.05 10.37
CA GLY A 534 29.84 -31.39 10.94
C GLY A 534 28.45 -31.82 11.47
N GLY A 535 27.34 -31.22 11.04
CA GLY A 535 25.99 -31.65 11.42
C GLY A 535 25.11 -31.97 10.22
N ALA A 536 24.87 -33.24 9.93
CA ALA A 536 23.85 -33.70 8.99
C ALA A 536 22.45 -33.43 9.59
N GLY A 537 21.91 -32.24 9.35
CA GLY A 537 20.55 -31.84 9.70
C GLY A 537 19.93 -31.14 8.50
N ALA A 538 18.84 -31.72 8.00
CA ALA A 538 18.06 -31.35 6.80
C ALA A 538 18.24 -29.91 6.31
N ILE A 539 18.98 -29.76 5.21
CA ILE A 539 19.07 -28.51 4.45
C ILE A 539 17.91 -28.55 3.45
N GLY A 540 16.98 -27.59 3.54
CA GLY A 540 15.94 -27.44 2.51
C GLY A 540 16.61 -27.18 1.16
N ALA A 541 16.27 -27.98 0.15
CA ALA A 541 16.77 -27.77 -1.21
C ALA A 541 16.05 -26.58 -1.83
N ASN A 542 16.79 -25.73 -2.54
CA ASN A 542 16.17 -24.71 -3.38
C ASN A 542 15.60 -25.40 -4.62
N THR A 543 14.31 -25.24 -4.87
CA THR A 543 13.65 -25.77 -6.08
C THR A 543 13.24 -24.62 -6.97
N LEU A 544 13.65 -24.68 -8.24
CA LEU A 544 13.29 -23.73 -9.27
C LEU A 544 12.64 -24.48 -10.42
N PHE A 545 11.42 -24.10 -10.78
CA PHE A 545 10.71 -24.62 -11.94
C PHE A 545 10.26 -23.45 -12.78
N VAL A 546 10.75 -23.36 -14.02
CA VAL A 546 10.41 -22.28 -14.96
C VAL A 546 9.92 -22.89 -16.25
N MET A 547 8.75 -22.44 -16.72
CA MET A 547 8.15 -22.84 -17.98
C MET A 547 7.99 -21.63 -18.90
N GLY A 548 8.42 -21.79 -20.15
CA GLY A 548 8.15 -20.91 -21.28
C GLY A 548 6.92 -21.36 -22.08
N GLY A 549 6.64 -20.61 -23.15
CA GLY A 549 5.50 -20.83 -24.03
C GLY A 549 5.89 -21.41 -25.38
N VAL A 550 5.03 -21.29 -26.39
CA VAL A 550 5.32 -21.80 -27.75
C VAL A 550 6.16 -20.84 -28.62
N SER A 551 6.83 -19.89 -28.01
CA SER A 551 7.52 -18.77 -28.66
C SER A 551 8.97 -18.64 -28.20
N SER A 552 9.75 -17.82 -28.91
CA SER A 552 11.16 -17.61 -28.58
C SER A 552 11.41 -16.98 -27.21
N ASP A 553 11.91 -17.77 -26.28
CA ASP A 553 12.19 -17.35 -24.91
C ASP A 553 13.70 -17.25 -24.60
N LEU A 554 14.06 -16.37 -23.68
CA LEU A 554 15.42 -16.16 -23.17
C LEU A 554 15.49 -16.46 -21.68
N PHE A 555 16.25 -17.48 -21.30
CA PHE A 555 16.49 -17.85 -19.91
C PHE A 555 17.95 -17.62 -19.53
N ASN A 556 18.20 -16.79 -18.52
CA ASN A 556 19.50 -16.63 -17.89
C ASN A 556 19.41 -17.10 -16.45
N LEU A 557 20.01 -18.27 -16.17
CA LEU A 557 20.09 -18.83 -14.82
C LEU A 557 21.53 -18.74 -14.32
N THR A 558 21.74 -18.03 -13.22
CA THR A 558 23.02 -18.00 -12.50
C THR A 558 22.88 -18.70 -11.17
N LEU A 559 23.66 -19.77 -10.99
CA LEU A 559 23.73 -20.57 -9.78
C LEU A 559 25.02 -20.23 -9.06
N GLY A 560 24.90 -19.57 -7.91
CA GLY A 560 25.98 -19.15 -7.04
C GLY A 560 26.63 -17.80 -7.34
N SER A 561 27.49 -17.35 -6.42
CA SER A 561 28.04 -15.99 -6.46
C SER A 561 28.94 -15.79 -7.70
N PRO A 562 28.79 -14.69 -8.44
CA PRO A 562 29.70 -14.35 -9.53
C PRO A 562 31.12 -14.13 -9.01
N ALA A 563 32.07 -14.87 -9.56
CA ALA A 563 33.47 -14.90 -9.14
C ALA A 563 34.08 -13.49 -8.91
N GLY A 564 34.50 -13.20 -7.67
CA GLY A 564 35.14 -11.92 -7.33
C GLY A 564 35.46 -11.68 -5.85
N THR A 565 34.72 -12.29 -4.92
CA THR A 565 34.99 -12.18 -3.47
C THR A 565 35.97 -13.27 -3.03
N ALA A 566 37.25 -13.08 -3.35
CA ALA A 566 38.33 -13.88 -2.81
C ALA A 566 38.34 -13.79 -1.27
N GLY A 567 37.94 -14.86 -0.56
CA GLY A 567 38.21 -14.95 0.87
C GLY A 567 37.30 -15.84 1.72
N ALA A 568 36.09 -16.20 1.26
CA ALA A 568 35.23 -17.13 2.01
C ALA A 568 34.46 -18.02 1.04
N VAL A 569 34.78 -19.31 1.06
CA VAL A 569 34.07 -20.38 0.35
C VAL A 569 32.68 -20.50 0.97
N ALA A 570 31.73 -19.77 0.41
CA ALA A 570 30.33 -20.02 0.62
C ALA A 570 29.95 -21.21 -0.28
N ALA A 571 29.79 -22.39 0.31
CA ALA A 571 29.23 -23.53 -0.40
C ALA A 571 27.82 -23.19 -0.86
N LEU A 572 27.36 -23.61 -2.03
CA LEU A 572 25.93 -23.48 -2.35
C LEU A 572 25.12 -24.48 -1.52
N GLY A 573 23.86 -24.15 -1.20
CA GLY A 573 22.89 -25.17 -0.80
C GLY A 573 22.55 -26.06 -2.01
N SER A 574 22.01 -27.26 -1.79
CA SER A 574 21.51 -28.07 -2.91
C SER A 574 20.44 -27.29 -3.67
N VAL A 575 20.60 -27.23 -4.99
CA VAL A 575 19.67 -26.57 -5.91
C VAL A 575 19.21 -27.60 -6.94
N ALA A 576 17.90 -27.70 -7.12
CA ALA A 576 17.28 -28.41 -8.24
C ALA A 576 16.55 -27.39 -9.11
N ALA A 577 17.04 -27.18 -10.33
CA ALA A 577 16.43 -26.33 -11.33
C ALA A 577 15.86 -27.18 -12.47
N PHE A 578 14.64 -26.87 -12.88
CA PHE A 578 14.00 -27.43 -14.07
C PHE A 578 13.56 -26.25 -14.94
N LEU A 579 14.06 -26.22 -16.16
CA LEU A 579 13.75 -25.21 -17.16
C LEU A 579 13.11 -25.92 -18.34
N ASP A 580 11.89 -25.55 -18.67
CA ASP A 580 11.19 -25.96 -19.88
C ASP A 580 10.96 -24.70 -20.72
N ALA A 581 11.65 -24.55 -21.84
CA ALA A 581 11.52 -23.38 -22.70
C ALA A 581 10.32 -23.47 -23.65
N GLY A 582 9.59 -24.58 -23.67
CA GLY A 582 8.40 -24.76 -24.48
C GLY A 582 8.70 -25.00 -25.96
N GLY A 583 8.22 -24.14 -26.85
CA GLY A 583 8.45 -24.25 -28.29
C GLY A 583 8.92 -22.94 -28.90
N GLY A 584 9.21 -22.93 -30.20
CA GLY A 584 9.87 -21.81 -30.86
C GLY A 584 11.38 -21.75 -30.57
N PRO A 585 12.15 -20.91 -31.29
CA PRO A 585 13.60 -20.79 -31.08
C PRO A 585 13.97 -20.16 -29.74
N ASN A 586 14.59 -20.92 -28.84
CA ASN A 586 14.87 -20.54 -27.47
C ASN A 586 16.37 -20.27 -27.21
N THR A 587 16.68 -19.47 -26.20
CA THR A 587 18.06 -19.28 -25.71
C THR A 587 18.12 -19.50 -24.21
N VAL A 588 18.81 -20.55 -23.79
CA VAL A 588 19.07 -20.87 -22.38
C VAL A 588 20.54 -20.66 -22.08
N LYS A 589 20.84 -19.81 -21.10
CA LYS A 589 22.18 -19.58 -20.58
C LYS A 589 22.24 -19.99 -19.12
N LEU A 590 22.99 -21.04 -18.86
CA LEU A 590 23.29 -21.54 -17.53
C LEU A 590 24.71 -21.11 -17.12
N THR A 591 24.81 -20.31 -16.07
CA THR A 591 26.08 -19.95 -15.45
C THR A 591 26.18 -20.61 -14.08
N VAL A 592 27.23 -21.40 -13.86
CA VAL A 592 27.55 -21.95 -12.54
C VAL A 592 28.78 -21.24 -11.99
N GLY A 593 28.63 -20.62 -10.82
CA GLY A 593 29.68 -19.91 -10.10
C GLY A 593 29.78 -20.35 -8.63
N GLY A 594 30.95 -20.14 -8.04
CA GLY A 594 31.26 -20.56 -6.67
C GLY A 594 31.60 -22.05 -6.56
N ASP A 595 32.12 -22.44 -5.39
CA ASP A 595 32.52 -23.81 -5.10
C ASP A 595 31.33 -24.65 -4.63
N VAL A 596 31.32 -25.94 -4.95
CA VAL A 596 30.26 -26.88 -4.57
C VAL A 596 30.81 -27.81 -3.50
N ALA A 597 30.43 -27.58 -2.24
CA ALA A 597 30.95 -28.36 -1.12
C ALA A 597 30.35 -29.77 -1.02
N LEU A 598 31.00 -30.61 -0.22
CA LEU A 598 30.58 -31.98 0.06
C LEU A 598 29.12 -32.05 0.53
N GLY A 599 28.35 -32.96 -0.08
CA GLY A 599 26.94 -33.20 0.23
C GLY A 599 25.96 -32.23 -0.42
N GLN A 600 26.44 -31.25 -1.19
CA GLN A 600 25.62 -30.34 -1.97
C GLN A 600 25.42 -30.89 -3.39
N ASP A 601 24.24 -30.66 -3.94
CA ASP A 601 23.88 -31.11 -5.28
C ASP A 601 23.29 -29.97 -6.08
N LEU A 602 23.96 -29.62 -7.17
CA LEU A 602 23.53 -28.62 -8.13
C LEU A 602 23.03 -29.35 -9.37
N ALA A 603 21.73 -29.59 -9.45
CA ALA A 603 21.11 -30.29 -10.57
C ALA A 603 20.26 -29.33 -11.40
N THR A 604 20.50 -29.29 -12.71
CA THR A 604 19.67 -28.55 -13.67
C THR A 604 19.18 -29.50 -14.76
N THR A 605 17.88 -29.51 -15.00
CA THR A 605 17.26 -30.12 -16.18
C THR A 605 16.79 -29.01 -17.12
N VAL A 606 17.11 -29.14 -18.41
CA VAL A 606 16.71 -28.20 -19.45
C VAL A 606 15.98 -28.95 -20.56
N LEU A 607 14.77 -28.53 -20.89
CA LEU A 607 14.03 -28.96 -22.07
C LEU A 607 13.82 -27.72 -22.93
N THR A 608 14.24 -27.72 -24.20
CA THR A 608 14.00 -26.56 -25.09
C THR A 608 12.90 -26.77 -26.11
N GLY A 609 12.57 -28.03 -26.41
CA GLY A 609 11.38 -28.44 -27.14
C GLY A 609 11.52 -28.29 -28.64
N ALA A 610 10.49 -27.81 -29.33
CA ALA A 610 10.55 -27.67 -30.79
C ALA A 610 11.00 -26.26 -31.16
N GLY A 611 12.06 -26.07 -31.92
CA GLY A 611 12.66 -24.76 -32.14
C GLY A 611 14.06 -24.88 -32.73
N ASN A 612 14.68 -23.75 -33.04
CA ASN A 612 16.13 -23.74 -33.26
C ASN A 612 16.75 -23.14 -32.00
N ASP A 613 17.22 -23.98 -31.11
CA ASP A 613 17.51 -23.61 -29.74
C ASP A 613 19.00 -23.43 -29.49
N LEU A 614 19.33 -22.56 -28.52
CA LEU A 614 20.69 -22.34 -28.05
C LEU A 614 20.76 -22.63 -26.55
N LEU A 615 21.52 -23.67 -26.17
CA LEU A 615 21.90 -23.91 -24.78
C LEU A 615 23.38 -23.58 -24.57
N SER A 616 23.67 -22.59 -23.73
CA SER A 616 25.02 -22.25 -23.30
C SER A 616 25.23 -22.59 -21.83
N LEU A 617 26.17 -23.49 -21.54
CA LEU A 617 26.67 -23.77 -20.20
C LEU A 617 28.02 -23.08 -20.01
N ILE A 618 28.15 -22.28 -18.96
CA ILE A 618 29.42 -21.67 -18.55
C ILE A 618 29.63 -21.93 -17.07
N SER A 619 30.68 -22.67 -16.73
CA SER A 619 31.20 -22.69 -15.36
C SER A 619 32.54 -21.95 -15.27
N ARG A 620 32.80 -21.33 -14.12
CA ARG A 620 34.01 -20.52 -13.90
C ARG A 620 34.76 -20.97 -12.66
N SER A 621 35.80 -21.78 -12.86
CA SER A 621 36.79 -22.14 -11.83
C SER A 621 36.15 -22.66 -10.54
N ILE A 622 35.31 -23.68 -10.68
CA ILE A 622 34.60 -24.31 -9.57
C ILE A 622 35.50 -25.35 -8.90
N PHE A 623 35.62 -25.33 -7.57
CA PHE A 623 36.06 -26.52 -6.82
C PHE A 623 34.84 -27.36 -6.46
N CYS A 624 34.79 -28.61 -6.96
CA CYS A 624 33.64 -29.50 -6.77
C CYS A 624 33.99 -30.65 -5.81
N ASP A 625 33.51 -30.56 -4.57
CA ASP A 625 33.47 -31.64 -3.58
C ASP A 625 32.11 -32.37 -3.55
N GLY A 626 31.05 -31.71 -4.04
CA GLY A 626 29.67 -32.21 -4.11
C GLY A 626 29.29 -32.73 -5.51
N SER A 627 28.11 -32.37 -6.03
CA SER A 627 27.66 -32.77 -7.37
C SER A 627 27.21 -31.57 -8.19
N VAL A 628 27.61 -31.53 -9.46
CA VAL A 628 27.09 -30.62 -10.49
C VAL A 628 26.53 -31.48 -11.61
N ARG A 629 25.23 -31.36 -11.89
CA ARG A 629 24.54 -32.13 -12.93
C ARG A 629 23.78 -31.22 -13.90
N LEU A 630 23.99 -31.43 -15.18
CA LEU A 630 23.17 -30.90 -16.26
C LEU A 630 22.58 -32.08 -17.04
N ALA A 631 21.26 -32.12 -17.16
CA ALA A 631 20.57 -32.98 -18.12
C ALA A 631 19.81 -32.06 -19.09
N ALA A 632 20.11 -32.12 -20.37
CA ALA A 632 19.46 -31.30 -21.38
C ALA A 632 18.87 -32.17 -22.50
N ASP A 633 17.69 -31.81 -22.97
CA ASP A 633 17.04 -32.33 -24.16
C ASP A 633 16.66 -31.13 -25.03
N LEU A 634 17.33 -31.00 -26.18
CA LEU A 634 17.13 -29.84 -27.05
C LEU A 634 15.94 -30.02 -28.01
N GLY A 635 15.44 -31.25 -28.16
CA GLY A 635 14.16 -31.50 -28.82
C GLY A 635 14.24 -31.54 -30.35
N ALA A 636 13.57 -30.65 -31.06
CA ALA A 636 13.45 -30.75 -32.52
C ALA A 636 13.69 -29.41 -33.22
N GLY A 637 14.60 -29.41 -34.19
CA GLY A 637 14.96 -28.29 -35.04
C GLY A 637 16.48 -28.17 -35.08
N PHE A 638 17.04 -27.05 -35.56
CA PHE A 638 18.50 -26.89 -35.60
C PHE A 638 18.96 -26.33 -34.25
N ASP A 639 19.56 -27.17 -33.43
CA ASP A 639 19.93 -26.84 -32.06
C ASP A 639 21.44 -26.68 -31.88
N LEU A 640 21.82 -25.80 -30.96
CA LEU A 640 23.22 -25.46 -30.67
C LEU A 640 23.51 -25.60 -29.18
N PHE A 641 24.35 -26.57 -28.82
CA PHE A 641 24.92 -26.69 -27.47
C PHE A 641 26.34 -26.14 -27.40
N ASN A 642 26.58 -25.17 -26.51
CA ASN A 642 27.90 -24.64 -26.19
C ASN A 642 28.20 -24.79 -24.70
N GLY A 643 28.93 -25.85 -24.33
CA GLY A 643 29.35 -26.13 -22.97
C GLY A 643 30.82 -25.76 -22.71
N LEU A 644 31.08 -24.86 -21.76
CA LEU A 644 32.39 -24.65 -21.17
C LEU A 644 32.37 -25.03 -19.68
N VAL A 645 33.01 -26.15 -19.37
CA VAL A 645 33.18 -26.66 -18.02
C VAL A 645 34.60 -26.36 -17.52
N VAL A 646 34.75 -25.46 -16.55
CA VAL A 646 36.03 -25.16 -15.88
C VAL A 646 35.90 -25.50 -14.40
N ALA A 647 36.32 -26.70 -14.03
CA ALA A 647 36.14 -27.22 -12.68
C ALA A 647 37.32 -28.12 -12.24
N ASP A 648 37.74 -27.96 -11.00
CA ASP A 648 38.61 -28.91 -10.30
C ASP A 648 37.71 -29.83 -9.46
N VAL A 649 37.62 -31.10 -9.86
CA VAL A 649 36.75 -32.10 -9.24
C VAL A 649 37.54 -32.91 -8.21
N ASN A 650 37.22 -32.71 -6.94
CA ASN A 650 37.88 -33.39 -5.82
C ASN A 650 37.41 -34.84 -5.68
N PRO A 651 38.07 -35.69 -4.86
CA PRO A 651 37.81 -37.14 -4.82
C PRO A 651 36.36 -37.58 -4.53
N THR A 652 35.55 -36.73 -3.91
CA THR A 652 34.11 -36.99 -3.65
C THR A 652 33.19 -36.26 -4.64
N GLY A 653 33.77 -35.41 -5.48
CA GLY A 653 33.07 -34.56 -6.42
C GLY A 653 32.56 -35.33 -7.63
N LEU A 654 31.43 -34.87 -8.17
CA LEU A 654 30.85 -35.32 -9.42
C LEU A 654 30.55 -34.11 -10.31
N VAL A 655 30.96 -34.19 -11.58
CA VAL A 655 30.42 -33.37 -12.66
C VAL A 655 29.76 -34.30 -13.67
N ASP A 656 28.48 -34.10 -13.95
CA ASP A 656 27.67 -34.93 -14.83
C ASP A 656 26.96 -34.04 -15.85
N VAL A 657 27.33 -34.14 -17.12
CA VAL A 657 26.71 -33.37 -18.20
C VAL A 657 26.19 -34.35 -19.22
N ALA A 658 24.87 -34.42 -19.37
CA ALA A 658 24.18 -35.22 -20.36
C ALA A 658 23.35 -34.30 -21.26
N VAL A 659 23.54 -34.37 -22.58
CA VAL A 659 22.83 -33.54 -23.56
C VAL A 659 22.34 -34.44 -24.69
N GLY A 660 21.03 -34.45 -24.94
CA GLY A 660 20.43 -34.93 -26.18
C GLY A 660 20.19 -33.74 -27.11
N LEU A 661 20.69 -33.82 -28.34
CA LEU A 661 20.51 -32.77 -29.35
C LEU A 661 19.16 -32.89 -30.05
N GLY A 662 18.72 -34.12 -30.33
CA GLY A 662 17.32 -34.39 -30.66
C GLY A 662 17.13 -34.69 -32.13
N ALA A 663 16.24 -33.98 -32.82
CA ALA A 663 15.94 -34.25 -34.22
C ALA A 663 16.31 -33.06 -35.10
N SER A 664 16.92 -33.34 -36.26
CA SER A 664 17.36 -32.45 -37.35
C SER A 664 18.88 -32.36 -37.45
N THR A 665 19.48 -31.24 -37.80
CA THR A 665 20.95 -31.15 -37.89
C THR A 665 21.38 -30.25 -36.76
N ASP A 666 22.20 -30.77 -35.85
CA ASP A 666 22.54 -30.06 -34.62
C ASP A 666 24.04 -29.85 -34.47
N ASP A 667 24.41 -28.80 -33.73
CA ASP A 667 25.79 -28.44 -33.45
C ASP A 667 26.07 -28.54 -31.93
N CYS A 668 27.12 -29.27 -31.56
CA CYS A 668 27.55 -29.40 -30.17
C CYS A 668 29.05 -29.09 -30.01
N ASN A 669 29.36 -28.24 -29.05
CA ASN A 669 30.73 -27.93 -28.62
C ASN A 669 30.81 -28.00 -27.09
N LEU A 670 31.36 -29.11 -26.58
CA LEU A 670 31.58 -29.36 -25.17
C LEU A 670 33.06 -29.30 -24.83
N GLN A 671 33.43 -28.43 -23.90
CA GLN A 671 34.80 -28.31 -23.40
C GLN A 671 34.86 -28.55 -21.90
N TYR A 672 35.85 -29.34 -21.46
CA TYR A 672 36.19 -29.50 -20.06
C TYR A 672 37.63 -29.08 -19.79
N ARG A 673 37.87 -28.34 -18.70
CA ARG A 673 39.21 -27.96 -18.23
C ARG A 673 39.30 -28.02 -16.72
N GLY A 674 40.32 -28.69 -16.19
CA GLY A 674 40.62 -28.71 -14.75
C GLY A 674 41.08 -30.07 -14.24
N GLN A 675 41.28 -30.18 -12.93
CA GLN A 675 41.76 -31.42 -12.29
C GLN A 675 40.62 -32.42 -12.10
N ILE A 676 40.85 -33.68 -12.43
CA ILE A 676 39.87 -34.77 -12.24
C ILE A 676 40.41 -35.72 -11.17
N ASN A 677 40.01 -35.53 -9.91
CA ASN A 677 40.30 -36.45 -8.82
C ASN A 677 39.07 -37.26 -8.38
N GLY A 678 37.86 -36.73 -8.63
CA GLY A 678 36.58 -37.44 -8.49
C GLY A 678 36.06 -37.95 -9.83
N ASP A 679 34.76 -37.85 -10.05
CA ASP A 679 34.10 -38.36 -11.25
C ASP A 679 33.66 -37.23 -12.18
N VAL A 680 34.02 -37.34 -13.46
CA VAL A 680 33.51 -36.49 -14.54
C VAL A 680 32.82 -37.38 -15.56
N LYS A 681 31.54 -37.11 -15.84
CA LYS A 681 30.70 -37.79 -16.82
C LYS A 681 30.20 -36.79 -17.85
N LEU A 682 30.48 -37.07 -19.11
CA LEU A 682 30.11 -36.24 -20.24
C LEU A 682 29.44 -37.14 -21.27
N LEU A 683 28.17 -36.90 -21.55
CA LEU A 683 27.39 -37.64 -22.52
C LEU A 683 26.75 -36.66 -23.49
N VAL A 684 26.96 -36.89 -24.78
CA VAL A 684 26.26 -36.19 -25.84
C VAL A 684 25.65 -37.22 -26.78
N ASP A 685 24.37 -37.09 -27.07
CA ASP A 685 23.62 -37.92 -28.00
C ASP A 685 23.01 -37.03 -29.09
N GLY A 686 23.46 -37.22 -30.35
CA GLY A 686 22.93 -36.49 -31.51
C GLY A 686 21.50 -36.88 -31.85
N ALA A 687 21.14 -38.15 -31.61
CA ALA A 687 19.85 -38.73 -31.94
C ALA A 687 19.53 -38.75 -33.46
N ASP A 688 18.46 -38.11 -33.94
CA ASP A 688 18.03 -38.23 -35.34
C ASP A 688 18.56 -37.05 -36.16
N GLY A 689 19.63 -37.20 -36.94
CA GLY A 689 20.19 -36.02 -37.56
C GLY A 689 21.41 -36.14 -38.43
N ASN A 690 21.86 -35.04 -39.04
CA ASN A 690 23.26 -35.00 -39.49
C ASN A 690 23.95 -34.00 -38.57
N ASP A 691 24.58 -34.50 -37.52
CA ASP A 691 25.00 -33.71 -36.38
C ASP A 691 26.50 -33.46 -36.38
N THR A 692 26.92 -32.33 -35.84
CA THR A 692 28.32 -32.00 -35.62
C THR A 692 28.60 -31.95 -34.12
N ILE A 693 29.28 -32.96 -33.60
CA ILE A 693 29.56 -33.09 -32.16
C ILE A 693 31.04 -32.95 -31.89
N GLN A 694 31.43 -31.94 -31.12
CA GLN A 694 32.81 -31.68 -30.73
C GLN A 694 32.95 -31.73 -29.21
N ALA A 695 33.81 -32.62 -28.72
CA ALA A 695 34.20 -32.69 -27.33
C ALA A 695 35.71 -32.47 -27.16
N TYR A 696 36.06 -31.55 -26.26
CA TYR A 696 37.43 -31.13 -26.02
C TYR A 696 37.78 -31.13 -24.54
N ILE A 697 38.57 -32.12 -24.13
CA ILE A 697 38.83 -32.42 -22.71
C ILE A 697 40.29 -32.11 -22.37
N ILE A 698 40.52 -31.21 -21.42
CA ILE A 698 41.86 -30.78 -20.98
C ILE A 698 42.02 -31.05 -19.47
N PRO A 699 42.28 -32.31 -19.08
CA PRO A 699 42.57 -32.62 -17.69
C PRO A 699 43.93 -32.03 -17.29
N THR A 700 44.02 -31.40 -16.12
CA THR A 700 45.31 -30.93 -15.59
C THR A 700 46.16 -32.08 -15.07
N VAL A 701 47.49 -31.87 -15.07
CA VAL A 701 48.47 -32.83 -14.55
C VAL A 701 48.16 -33.17 -13.09
N GLY A 702 48.20 -34.46 -12.76
CA GLY A 702 47.88 -34.96 -11.42
C GLY A 702 46.42 -35.36 -11.24
N SER A 703 45.62 -35.41 -12.31
CA SER A 703 44.30 -36.03 -12.29
C SER A 703 44.42 -37.54 -12.01
N VAL A 704 43.64 -38.04 -11.05
CA VAL A 704 43.65 -39.44 -10.56
C VAL A 704 42.26 -40.09 -10.49
N GLY A 705 41.22 -39.38 -10.91
CA GLY A 705 39.82 -39.79 -10.79
C GLY A 705 39.31 -40.62 -11.96
N THR A 706 38.02 -40.50 -12.24
CA THR A 706 37.34 -41.15 -13.37
C THR A 706 36.86 -40.11 -14.37
N LEU A 707 37.18 -40.32 -15.64
CA LEU A 707 36.58 -39.61 -16.76
C LEU A 707 35.76 -40.61 -17.59
N GLN A 708 34.44 -40.41 -17.63
CA GLN A 708 33.53 -41.07 -18.56
C GLN A 708 33.11 -40.04 -19.61
N ALA A 709 33.40 -40.30 -20.88
CA ALA A 709 33.01 -39.39 -21.96
C ALA A 709 32.54 -40.17 -23.20
N GLU A 710 31.27 -39.98 -23.55
CA GLU A 710 30.58 -40.77 -24.57
C GLU A 710 29.91 -39.82 -25.57
N LEU A 711 30.23 -39.97 -26.86
CA LEU A 711 29.59 -39.26 -27.95
C LEU A 711 28.85 -40.26 -28.84
N TYR A 712 27.56 -40.04 -29.04
CA TYR A 712 26.71 -40.81 -29.95
C TYR A 712 26.27 -39.88 -31.10
N GLY A 713 26.54 -40.27 -32.34
CA GLY A 713 26.03 -39.59 -33.55
C GLY A 713 24.53 -39.83 -33.68
N GLY A 714 24.15 -41.07 -33.96
CA GLY A 714 22.76 -41.50 -33.95
C GLY A 714 22.32 -41.96 -35.34
N LEU A 715 21.13 -41.54 -35.79
CA LEU A 715 20.67 -41.83 -37.15
C LEU A 715 21.15 -40.75 -38.11
N ASN A 716 21.57 -41.18 -39.30
CA ASN A 716 22.05 -40.41 -40.47
C ASN A 716 23.56 -40.15 -40.39
N ASN A 717 24.06 -39.05 -40.97
CA ASN A 717 25.49 -38.91 -41.23
C ASN A 717 26.09 -37.84 -40.33
N ASP A 718 26.94 -38.25 -39.39
CA ASP A 718 27.43 -37.39 -38.33
C ASP A 718 28.93 -37.07 -38.45
N ASP A 719 29.32 -35.90 -37.93
CA ASP A 719 30.70 -35.42 -37.80
C ASP A 719 31.07 -35.35 -36.31
N LEU A 720 31.88 -36.31 -35.85
CA LEU A 720 32.22 -36.49 -34.43
C LEU A 720 33.69 -36.18 -34.17
N SER A 721 33.98 -35.20 -33.32
CA SER A 721 35.34 -34.86 -32.90
C SER A 721 35.53 -35.08 -31.41
N PHE A 722 36.37 -36.05 -31.03
CA PHE A 722 36.78 -36.27 -29.63
C PHE A 722 38.27 -36.00 -29.45
N LEU A 723 38.59 -34.88 -28.83
CA LEU A 723 39.96 -34.44 -28.61
C LEU A 723 40.25 -34.33 -27.12
N MET A 724 41.34 -34.97 -26.67
CA MET A 724 41.81 -34.88 -25.29
C MET A 724 43.24 -34.36 -25.25
N TRP A 725 43.47 -33.24 -24.56
CA TRP A 725 44.78 -32.63 -24.41
C TRP A 725 45.31 -32.79 -22.99
N GLY A 726 46.31 -33.65 -22.85
CA GLY A 726 47.05 -33.87 -21.63
C GLY A 726 48.17 -34.83 -21.98
N LEU A 727 49.43 -34.46 -21.67
CA LEU A 727 50.64 -35.18 -22.08
C LEU A 727 50.49 -36.70 -21.86
N GLN A 728 50.23 -37.46 -22.94
CA GLN A 728 50.15 -38.91 -22.86
C GLN A 728 51.46 -39.44 -22.24
N GLY A 729 51.32 -40.20 -21.15
CA GLY A 729 52.43 -40.64 -20.29
C GLY A 729 52.54 -39.92 -18.93
N GLN A 730 51.85 -38.78 -18.73
CA GLN A 730 51.81 -38.05 -17.45
C GLN A 730 50.48 -38.18 -16.67
N LEU A 731 49.47 -38.83 -17.25
CA LEU A 731 48.19 -39.13 -16.59
C LEU A 731 47.91 -40.64 -16.43
N PRO A 732 48.88 -41.51 -16.08
CA PRO A 732 48.62 -42.97 -15.97
C PRO A 732 47.64 -43.34 -14.85
N ALA A 733 47.28 -42.40 -13.98
CA ALA A 733 46.37 -42.61 -12.86
C ALA A 733 44.91 -42.21 -13.16
N LEU A 734 44.64 -41.49 -14.26
CA LEU A 734 43.28 -41.14 -14.65
C LEU A 734 42.60 -42.37 -15.27
N THR A 735 41.50 -42.81 -14.68
CA THR A 735 40.70 -43.90 -15.24
C THR A 735 39.77 -43.32 -16.30
N THR A 736 39.86 -43.81 -17.54
CA THR A 736 39.06 -43.31 -18.65
C THR A 736 38.11 -44.38 -19.18
N ASN A 737 36.82 -44.04 -19.32
CA ASN A 737 35.84 -44.80 -20.08
C ASN A 737 35.34 -43.91 -21.22
N LEU A 738 35.89 -44.11 -22.41
CA LEU A 738 35.65 -43.26 -23.57
C LEU A 738 34.91 -44.05 -24.64
N LEU A 739 34.03 -43.39 -25.37
CA LEU A 739 33.37 -43.97 -26.54
C LEU A 739 33.00 -42.88 -27.54
N VAL A 740 33.22 -43.17 -28.82
CA VAL A 740 32.60 -42.47 -29.94
C VAL A 740 31.87 -43.51 -30.78
N ASP A 741 30.56 -43.34 -30.96
CA ASP A 741 29.72 -44.23 -31.75
C ASP A 741 28.95 -43.40 -32.78
N GLY A 742 29.18 -43.65 -34.07
CA GLY A 742 28.46 -42.94 -35.14
C GLY A 742 26.99 -43.34 -35.22
N GLY A 743 26.64 -44.56 -34.81
CA GLY A 743 25.33 -45.14 -35.08
C GLY A 743 25.20 -45.65 -36.53
N PRO A 744 23.99 -45.88 -37.04
CA PRO A 744 23.81 -46.30 -38.42
C PRO A 744 24.03 -45.14 -39.42
N ASN A 745 24.51 -45.54 -40.61
CA ASN A 745 24.70 -44.77 -41.86
C ASN A 745 26.16 -44.43 -42.14
N PHE A 746 26.51 -43.20 -42.50
CA PHE A 746 27.88 -42.84 -42.88
C PHE A 746 28.41 -41.75 -41.98
N ASP A 747 29.31 -42.11 -41.09
CA ASP A 747 29.80 -41.23 -40.03
C ASP A 747 31.30 -40.98 -40.16
N VAL A 748 31.70 -39.75 -39.82
CA VAL A 748 33.09 -39.30 -39.83
C VAL A 748 33.51 -38.98 -38.41
N ALA A 749 34.67 -39.50 -37.97
CA ALA A 749 35.18 -39.17 -36.65
C ALA A 749 36.65 -38.73 -36.63
N TRP A 750 36.96 -37.72 -35.83
CA TRP A 750 38.30 -37.28 -35.47
C TRP A 750 38.57 -37.57 -33.99
N VAL A 751 39.42 -38.57 -33.71
CA VAL A 751 39.69 -39.00 -32.33
C VAL A 751 41.18 -39.02 -32.01
N VAL A 752 41.52 -38.81 -30.73
CA VAL A 752 42.86 -39.11 -30.21
C VAL A 752 43.09 -40.62 -30.09
N PRO A 753 44.35 -41.11 -30.05
CA PRO A 753 44.64 -42.52 -29.83
C PRO A 753 44.00 -43.07 -28.55
N ASN A 754 43.61 -44.34 -28.58
CA ASN A 754 43.01 -45.10 -27.47
C ASN A 754 41.56 -44.75 -27.10
N VAL A 755 40.85 -43.96 -27.93
CA VAL A 755 39.39 -43.83 -27.84
C VAL A 755 38.74 -44.99 -28.61
N PRO A 756 37.95 -45.85 -27.98
CA PRO A 756 37.10 -46.82 -28.67
C PRO A 756 36.14 -46.11 -29.63
N VAL A 757 36.10 -46.59 -30.88
CA VAL A 757 35.18 -46.10 -31.91
C VAL A 757 34.27 -47.25 -32.39
N LEU A 758 32.99 -46.97 -32.56
CA LEU A 758 31.98 -47.88 -33.09
C LEU A 758 31.23 -47.21 -34.24
N ASN A 759 30.86 -48.00 -35.24
CA ASN A 759 30.07 -47.55 -36.40
C ASN A 759 30.58 -46.22 -37.02
N ILE A 760 31.86 -46.17 -37.39
CA ILE A 760 32.48 -45.04 -38.09
C ILE A 760 33.04 -45.52 -39.42
N GLU A 761 32.55 -44.98 -40.53
CA GLU A 761 32.97 -45.31 -41.89
C GLU A 761 34.26 -44.57 -42.27
N GLU A 762 34.45 -43.34 -41.78
CA GLU A 762 35.63 -42.53 -42.03
C GLU A 762 36.29 -42.05 -40.72
N LEU A 763 37.36 -42.76 -40.31
CA LEU A 763 38.09 -42.48 -39.08
C LEU A 763 39.40 -41.71 -39.36
N HIS A 764 39.52 -40.54 -38.74
CA HIS A 764 40.74 -39.74 -38.68
C HIS A 764 41.33 -39.79 -37.29
N ILE A 765 42.56 -40.30 -37.17
CA ILE A 765 43.29 -40.22 -35.90
C ILE A 765 44.00 -38.87 -35.87
N ALA A 766 43.53 -37.97 -35.01
CA ALA A 766 44.15 -36.67 -34.83
C ALA A 766 45.60 -36.86 -34.35
N PRO A 767 46.58 -36.18 -34.97
CA PRO A 767 47.95 -36.22 -34.47
C PRO A 767 47.94 -35.67 -33.05
N GLU A 768 48.62 -36.37 -32.15
CA GLU A 768 48.78 -35.89 -30.78
C GLU A 768 49.41 -34.49 -30.81
N PRO A 769 48.74 -33.48 -30.22
CA PRO A 769 49.32 -32.16 -30.05
C PRO A 769 50.24 -32.07 -28.83
#